data_AF-A0A8H6FAT0-F1
#
_entry.id   AF-A0A8H6FAT0-F1
#
_cell.length_a   1.000
_cell.length_b   1.000
_cell.length_c   1.000
_cell.angle_alpha   90.00
_cell.angle_beta   90.00
_cell.angle_gamma   90.00
#
_symmetry.space_group_name_H-M   'P 1'
#
loop_
_entity.id
_entity.type
_entity.pdbx_description
1 polymer ?
#
loop_
_entity_poly.entity_id
_entity_poly.type
_entity_poly.pdbx_seq_one_letter_code
_entity_poly.pdbx_strand_id
1 'polypeptide(L)'
;MSPVPLVALLGFFFFVPALGQSSSSCSTTLIPTNSIKSSVASGYRAALVATGLTDPRSIEFDSAGNLLVVQAGAGIESLQLQDNGGTCVTVKSKKTVVQASALNHGIALSRDGKTLYASSAEAAYSWEYDSASSTVSDTNMTVVTGMNTDDHTTRTLLISQKVDGMLLISRGSTANIDPAAEMLSSGHSQIKAFNLNNITADGYSYDTDGLRLGWGLRNSVGVAEHPTTGGIFSVENSVDQATRDGQDVHEDNPGEELNFHGYLNGTQYSAQGSNYGYPYCFAAWDPSDLPDNSNLTVGSQFAIGNMNNTINDTYCAEQTPPRLTFEAHMAPLNIVFNNSGNDGWVTFHGSWDRTDPSGYKVSLISFADGGEPVAPANSNTSYTDIVANANNTACPGNCFRPVGLAFDSQGRMFFSSDASGEIYVVTKDETANGTTGSSSSGSGSSGAKPKSGAQRQGVFSTVDTYRCGVWRDRYAQRYDMPEKKGGLEIAMHYKIRSRLLRKSAKFLMGQELREISCMELVRDLIVESYANLPVGCKAKHPSNNLSVIQEFVQRSKMLRKIFHCLEEKSNMNPLLQTLQLVLTHLQLNSPSVRGNPSLGFAYSQFAVYSHPDDFPMFSANSIWQISTNLLLHIANFFKHHLTEKGENTLYELFNQLKAHEKPKAWDSRLVQGGGAKTLGKHWKGTYAYLHDLFEMDLIRRCEPGKEYFFTDSIDHHDGFQTLELDFEPEANRARWPKVFESHLNAMPPKVLCMRLDTLYKTKPPQAERIPRVGRRTMAAYTRGNLREQPPQEPRSPPGTPGVTRVDIELPLPRKKKPCSPTSPTSPKRGVHYHQFSGSGNDAEPFHCSGILHPLPPQEGIPGWHRISMMKYFDPLAQPDSMPPQSGTTWAPFQSPPSEGDAPYVPYKPAGADDNLSDMYQVDDDAQVNAGCWAYEGVVLPGGMIMLGRWWSPMDDTGLKRCMGPFIFWNVDKDE
;
A
#
# COMPACT_ATOMS: atom_id res chain seq x y z
N MET A 1 -62.53 57.04 -50.54
CA MET A 1 -61.29 57.20 -51.35
C MET A 1 -60.23 57.81 -50.44
N SER A 2 -58.96 57.45 -50.61
CA SER A 2 -57.82 58.25 -50.13
C SER A 2 -57.82 59.63 -50.83
N PRO A 3 -57.09 60.68 -50.36
CA PRO A 3 -56.04 60.69 -49.33
C PRO A 3 -56.22 61.80 -48.26
N VAL A 4 -55.18 62.06 -47.44
CA VAL A 4 -54.60 63.38 -47.07
C VAL A 4 -53.55 63.17 -45.95
N PRO A 5 -52.44 63.96 -45.86
CA PRO A 5 -51.26 63.55 -45.09
C PRO A 5 -50.98 64.32 -43.79
N LEU A 6 -50.01 63.78 -43.03
CA LEU A 6 -49.08 64.40 -42.07
C LEU A 6 -49.49 65.70 -41.34
N VAL A 7 -49.71 65.60 -40.03
CA VAL A 7 -49.62 66.73 -39.08
C VAL A 7 -48.78 66.27 -37.88
N ALA A 8 -47.80 67.08 -37.47
CA ALA A 8 -46.98 66.82 -36.29
C ALA A 8 -47.70 67.30 -35.01
N LEU A 9 -47.53 66.56 -33.90
CA LEU A 9 -48.14 66.89 -32.62
C LEU A 9 -47.11 66.74 -31.49
N LEU A 10 -46.82 67.85 -30.80
CA LEU A 10 -45.85 67.92 -29.71
C LEU A 10 -46.42 67.29 -28.44
N GLY A 11 -45.89 66.13 -28.05
CA GLY A 11 -46.16 65.50 -26.76
C GLY A 11 -45.26 66.07 -25.66
N PHE A 12 -45.85 66.66 -24.62
CA PHE A 12 -45.12 67.09 -23.42
C PHE A 12 -44.58 65.86 -22.66
N PHE A 13 -43.26 65.72 -22.55
CA PHE A 13 -42.66 64.85 -21.54
C PHE A 13 -42.66 65.57 -20.18
N PHE A 14 -43.43 65.04 -19.23
CA PHE A 14 -43.31 65.43 -17.83
C PHE A 14 -41.97 64.94 -17.28
N PHE A 15 -41.10 65.86 -16.89
CA PHE A 15 -39.94 65.54 -16.06
C PHE A 15 -40.42 65.15 -14.65
N VAL A 16 -40.66 63.86 -14.43
CA VAL A 16 -40.62 63.30 -13.08
C VAL A 16 -39.14 63.23 -12.70
N PRO A 17 -38.68 63.93 -11.65
CA PRO A 17 -37.31 63.77 -11.18
C PRO A 17 -37.17 62.35 -10.63
N ALA A 18 -36.37 61.52 -11.30
CA ALA A 18 -35.99 60.23 -10.74
C ALA A 18 -35.26 60.49 -9.43
N LEU A 19 -35.90 60.12 -8.31
CA LEU A 19 -35.25 60.10 -7.00
C LEU A 19 -34.13 59.06 -7.09
N GLY A 20 -32.91 59.54 -7.30
CA GLY A 20 -31.71 58.70 -7.29
C GLY A 20 -31.62 58.02 -5.94
N GLN A 21 -31.96 56.73 -5.90
CA GLN A 21 -31.74 55.90 -4.72
C GLN A 21 -30.24 55.90 -4.45
N SER A 22 -29.83 56.59 -3.39
CA SER A 22 -28.47 56.51 -2.87
C SER A 22 -28.18 55.04 -2.60
N SER A 23 -27.13 54.49 -3.21
CA SER A 23 -26.69 53.12 -2.97
C SER A 23 -26.31 52.97 -1.49
N SER A 24 -27.25 52.46 -0.69
CA SER A 24 -27.06 52.24 0.74
C SER A 24 -25.89 51.26 0.93
N SER A 25 -24.80 51.78 1.47
CA SER A 25 -23.54 51.03 1.62
C SER A 25 -23.77 49.78 2.46
N CYS A 26 -23.74 48.63 1.80
CA CYS A 26 -24.02 47.33 2.38
C CYS A 26 -22.97 46.97 3.44
N SER A 27 -23.29 47.25 4.71
CA SER A 27 -22.43 46.94 5.85
C SER A 27 -22.87 45.62 6.47
N THR A 28 -22.54 44.51 5.80
CA THR A 28 -22.58 43.19 6.43
C THR A 28 -21.64 43.21 7.65
N THR A 29 -22.23 43.19 8.85
CA THR A 29 -21.49 43.30 10.12
C THR A 29 -20.71 42.02 10.47
N LEU A 30 -20.87 40.97 9.67
CA LEU A 30 -20.14 39.71 9.80
C LEU A 30 -18.72 39.87 9.26
N ILE A 31 -17.73 39.78 10.15
CA ILE A 31 -16.31 39.73 9.82
C ILE A 31 -15.92 38.25 9.64
N PRO A 32 -15.20 37.86 8.58
CA PRO A 32 -14.67 36.50 8.42
C PRO A 32 -13.85 36.05 9.62
N THR A 33 -14.03 34.79 10.01
CA THR A 33 -13.19 34.14 11.02
C THR A 33 -11.72 34.20 10.61
N ASN A 34 -10.82 34.21 11.60
CA ASN A 34 -9.36 34.33 11.42
C ASN A 34 -8.88 35.52 10.55
N SER A 35 -9.76 36.50 10.24
CA SER A 35 -9.49 37.59 9.28
C SER A 35 -9.10 37.10 7.88
N ILE A 36 -9.73 36.01 7.41
CA ILE A 36 -9.57 35.47 6.05
C ILE A 36 -9.75 36.58 5.01
N LYS A 37 -8.86 36.62 4.02
CA LYS A 37 -8.90 37.60 2.91
C LYS A 37 -9.22 36.89 1.61
N SER A 38 -10.35 37.22 1.01
CA SER A 38 -10.69 36.79 -0.35
C SER A 38 -10.09 37.70 -1.42
N SER A 39 -9.79 37.11 -2.57
CA SER A 39 -9.71 37.76 -3.87
C SER A 39 -11.01 37.46 -4.61
N VAL A 40 -11.56 38.43 -5.34
CA VAL A 40 -12.81 38.30 -6.10
C VAL A 40 -12.58 38.82 -7.52
N ALA A 41 -13.07 38.08 -8.51
CA ALA A 41 -12.90 38.42 -9.91
C ALA A 41 -13.58 39.74 -10.30
N SER A 42 -13.01 40.43 -11.29
CA SER A 42 -13.59 41.67 -11.83
C SER A 42 -15.00 41.43 -12.36
N GLY A 43 -15.96 42.27 -11.93
CA GLY A 43 -17.37 42.12 -12.27
C GLY A 43 -18.15 41.18 -11.35
N TYR A 44 -17.57 40.72 -10.24
CA TYR A 44 -18.25 39.96 -9.19
C TYR A 44 -18.14 40.65 -7.82
N ARG A 45 -19.08 40.34 -6.93
CA ARG A 45 -19.02 40.65 -5.49
C ARG A 45 -19.25 39.39 -4.69
N ALA A 46 -18.56 39.25 -3.57
CA ALA A 46 -18.82 38.22 -2.57
C ALA A 46 -19.03 38.85 -1.19
N ALA A 47 -19.88 38.25 -0.36
CA ALA A 47 -20.08 38.63 1.04
C ALA A 47 -20.36 37.41 1.93
N LEU A 48 -20.12 37.57 3.23
CA LEU A 48 -20.37 36.57 4.26
C LEU A 48 -21.82 36.66 4.78
N VAL A 49 -22.54 35.54 4.75
CA VAL A 49 -23.97 35.42 5.08
C VAL A 49 -24.18 34.80 6.46
N ALA A 50 -23.38 33.78 6.78
CA ALA A 50 -23.47 33.03 8.04
C ALA A 50 -22.07 32.68 8.57
N THR A 51 -21.97 32.55 9.89
CA THR A 51 -20.77 32.13 10.64
C THR A 51 -21.17 31.16 11.76
N GLY A 52 -20.18 30.52 12.39
CA GLY A 52 -20.39 29.68 13.57
C GLY A 52 -21.19 28.40 13.30
N LEU A 53 -21.07 27.86 12.08
CA LEU A 53 -21.61 26.55 11.73
C LEU A 53 -20.58 25.45 12.06
N THR A 54 -21.08 24.27 12.40
CA THR A 54 -20.26 23.07 12.65
C THR A 54 -20.06 22.32 11.34
N ASP A 55 -18.88 22.42 10.74
CA ASP A 55 -18.50 21.65 9.54
C ASP A 55 -19.60 21.70 8.43
N PRO A 56 -19.96 22.90 7.92
CA PRO A 56 -20.98 23.04 6.88
C PRO A 56 -20.49 22.47 5.54
N ARG A 57 -21.13 21.38 5.10
CA ARG A 57 -20.83 20.64 3.87
C ARG A 57 -21.78 21.05 2.76
N SER A 58 -22.60 20.15 2.19
CA SER A 58 -23.52 20.52 1.11
C SER A 58 -24.67 21.39 1.59
N ILE A 59 -25.15 22.23 0.68
CA ILE A 59 -26.20 23.22 0.90
C ILE A 59 -27.23 23.14 -0.22
N GLU A 60 -28.49 23.43 0.07
CA GLU A 60 -29.62 23.30 -0.86
C GLU A 60 -30.71 24.33 -0.50
N PHE A 61 -31.33 24.98 -1.49
CA PHE A 61 -32.46 25.89 -1.23
C PHE A 61 -33.79 25.16 -1.27
N ASP A 62 -34.63 25.39 -0.26
CA ASP A 62 -36.01 24.87 -0.27
C ASP A 62 -36.99 25.78 -1.03
N SER A 63 -38.20 25.24 -1.28
CA SER A 63 -39.26 25.93 -2.01
C SER A 63 -39.85 27.17 -1.31
N ALA A 64 -39.47 27.43 -0.06
CA ALA A 64 -39.79 28.66 0.67
C ALA A 64 -38.62 29.66 0.70
N GLY A 65 -37.46 29.32 0.12
CA GLY A 65 -36.27 30.16 0.07
C GLY A 65 -35.38 30.08 1.31
N ASN A 66 -35.58 29.09 2.19
CA ASN A 66 -34.64 28.82 3.27
C ASN A 66 -33.43 28.04 2.71
N LEU A 67 -32.22 28.32 3.22
CA LEU A 67 -31.02 27.57 2.87
C LEU A 67 -30.83 26.42 3.85
N LEU A 68 -31.00 25.19 3.38
CA LEU A 68 -30.66 23.98 4.13
C LEU A 68 -29.14 23.76 4.09
N VAL A 69 -28.55 23.44 5.24
CA VAL A 69 -27.11 23.21 5.39
C VAL A 69 -26.87 21.90 6.15
N VAL A 70 -26.14 20.97 5.53
CA VAL A 70 -25.59 19.80 6.24
C VAL A 70 -24.44 20.27 7.11
N GLN A 71 -24.57 20.11 8.43
CA GLN A 71 -23.49 20.33 9.39
C GLN A 71 -22.98 18.96 9.85
N ALA A 72 -21.80 18.57 9.36
CA ALA A 72 -21.31 17.21 9.53
C ALA A 72 -21.08 16.89 11.01
N GLY A 73 -21.54 15.71 11.43
CA GLY A 73 -21.53 15.32 12.84
C GLY A 73 -22.62 15.96 13.71
N ALA A 74 -23.48 16.83 13.15
CA ALA A 74 -24.62 17.43 13.85
C ALA A 74 -25.98 17.09 13.19
N GLY A 75 -26.12 17.27 11.88
CA GLY A 75 -27.36 17.04 11.14
C GLY A 75 -27.62 18.09 10.05
N ILE A 76 -28.87 18.55 9.92
CA ILE A 76 -29.30 19.56 8.93
C ILE A 76 -29.92 20.75 9.66
N GLU A 77 -29.48 21.96 9.30
CA GLU A 77 -30.03 23.23 9.78
C GLU A 77 -30.61 24.04 8.61
N SER A 78 -31.83 24.53 8.77
CA SER A 78 -32.47 25.51 7.90
C SER A 78 -32.09 26.92 8.36
N LEU A 79 -31.54 27.72 7.43
CA LEU A 79 -31.23 29.12 7.61
C LEU A 79 -32.28 29.95 6.86
N GLN A 80 -33.20 30.58 7.59
CA GLN A 80 -34.08 31.57 6.98
C GLN A 80 -33.28 32.85 6.75
N LEU A 81 -33.24 33.30 5.50
CA LEU A 81 -32.46 34.47 5.11
C LEU A 81 -33.32 35.75 5.14
N GLN A 82 -32.71 36.86 5.54
CA GLN A 82 -33.17 38.20 5.20
C GLN A 82 -32.31 38.72 4.06
N ASP A 83 -32.98 38.96 2.93
CA ASP A 83 -32.39 39.52 1.72
C ASP A 83 -32.69 41.03 1.64
N ASN A 84 -31.66 41.83 1.42
CA ASN A 84 -31.76 43.28 1.20
C ASN A 84 -31.18 43.68 -0.18
N GLY A 85 -31.06 42.72 -1.11
CA GLY A 85 -30.61 42.90 -2.49
C GLY A 85 -29.11 42.66 -2.71
N GLY A 86 -28.73 42.21 -3.90
CA GLY A 86 -27.32 41.95 -4.25
C GLY A 86 -26.67 40.94 -3.31
N THR A 87 -25.53 41.30 -2.70
CA THR A 87 -24.86 40.49 -1.66
C THR A 87 -25.32 40.79 -0.23
N CYS A 88 -26.35 41.62 -0.03
CA CYS A 88 -26.83 42.05 1.30
C CYS A 88 -27.75 41.02 1.97
N VAL A 89 -27.31 39.76 2.00
CA VAL A 89 -28.04 38.61 2.53
C VAL A 89 -27.50 38.26 3.92
N THR A 90 -28.39 38.02 4.87
CA THR A 90 -28.04 37.73 6.28
C THR A 90 -28.96 36.64 6.84
N VAL A 91 -28.49 35.87 7.83
CA VAL A 91 -29.36 34.90 8.53
C VAL A 91 -30.31 35.65 9.49
N LYS A 92 -31.62 35.53 9.23
CA LYS A 92 -32.70 36.08 10.06
C LYS A 92 -33.02 35.17 11.25
N SER A 93 -33.02 33.86 11.02
CA SER A 93 -33.22 32.83 12.05
C SER A 93 -32.66 31.49 11.59
N LYS A 94 -32.37 30.61 12.55
CA LYS A 94 -31.91 29.24 12.32
C LYS A 94 -32.89 28.23 12.91
N LYS A 95 -32.98 27.04 12.31
CA LYS A 95 -33.75 25.91 12.86
C LYS A 95 -33.12 24.58 12.48
N THR A 96 -32.84 23.71 13.45
CA THR A 96 -32.49 22.31 13.19
C THR A 96 -33.68 21.59 12.55
N VAL A 97 -33.47 21.00 11.37
CA VAL A 97 -34.47 20.23 10.62
C VAL A 97 -34.32 18.75 10.94
N VAL A 98 -33.10 18.23 10.84
CA VAL A 98 -32.74 16.85 11.20
C VAL A 98 -31.59 16.89 12.20
N GLN A 99 -31.71 16.22 13.34
CA GLN A 99 -30.60 16.06 14.30
C GLN A 99 -30.06 14.64 14.23
N ALA A 100 -28.99 14.44 13.47
CA ALA A 100 -28.41 13.13 13.19
C ALA A 100 -26.90 13.24 12.95
N SER A 101 -26.10 12.90 13.96
CA SER A 101 -24.64 13.00 13.92
C SER A 101 -23.93 12.03 12.98
N ALA A 102 -24.68 11.13 12.33
CA ALA A 102 -24.17 10.25 11.28
C ALA A 102 -24.17 10.92 9.88
N LEU A 103 -24.93 12.01 9.69
CA LEU A 103 -24.94 12.75 8.43
C LEU A 103 -23.63 13.53 8.26
N ASN A 104 -23.03 13.43 7.08
CA ASN A 104 -21.66 13.93 6.86
C ASN A 104 -21.43 14.71 5.55
N HIS A 105 -22.32 14.64 4.55
CA HIS A 105 -22.16 15.44 3.33
C HIS A 105 -23.43 15.59 2.49
N GLY A 106 -24.05 14.49 2.05
CA GLY A 106 -25.06 14.55 1.00
C GLY A 106 -26.43 15.05 1.47
N ILE A 107 -27.05 15.88 0.63
CA ILE A 107 -28.41 16.39 0.75
C ILE A 107 -29.01 16.54 -0.64
N ALA A 108 -30.33 16.34 -0.79
CA ALA A 108 -31.09 16.71 -1.98
C ALA A 108 -32.57 16.86 -1.62
N LEU A 109 -33.33 17.64 -2.40
CA LEU A 109 -34.80 17.68 -2.32
C LEU A 109 -35.45 16.93 -3.49
N SER A 110 -36.65 16.38 -3.28
CA SER A 110 -37.53 15.97 -4.39
C SER A 110 -37.90 17.18 -5.24
N ARG A 111 -38.22 16.93 -6.52
CA ARG A 111 -38.59 17.98 -7.48
C ARG A 111 -39.83 18.80 -7.09
N ASP A 112 -40.69 18.28 -6.23
CA ASP A 112 -41.85 18.99 -5.67
C ASP A 112 -41.58 19.65 -4.30
N GLY A 113 -40.35 19.50 -3.78
CA GLY A 113 -39.90 20.06 -2.50
C GLY A 113 -40.44 19.37 -1.24
N LYS A 114 -41.13 18.22 -1.37
CA LYS A 114 -41.81 17.55 -0.23
C LYS A 114 -41.08 16.35 0.36
N THR A 115 -39.93 15.95 -0.20
CA THR A 115 -39.10 14.88 0.37
C THR A 115 -37.67 15.38 0.50
N LEU A 116 -37.14 15.33 1.72
CA LEU A 116 -35.74 15.64 2.01
C LEU A 116 -34.94 14.35 2.02
N TYR A 117 -33.86 14.30 1.25
CA TYR A 117 -32.90 13.20 1.21
C TYR A 117 -31.59 13.64 1.87
N ALA A 118 -30.97 12.77 2.67
CA ALA A 118 -29.67 13.03 3.27
C ALA A 118 -28.89 11.74 3.51
N SER A 119 -27.55 11.82 3.60
CA SER A 119 -26.69 10.63 3.70
C SER A 119 -25.69 10.63 4.86
N SER A 120 -25.47 9.43 5.37
CA SER A 120 -24.33 9.04 6.19
C SER A 120 -23.27 8.35 5.32
N ALA A 121 -22.19 7.88 5.94
CA ALA A 121 -21.21 7.02 5.25
C ALA A 121 -21.79 5.65 4.82
N GLU A 122 -22.81 5.16 5.51
CA GLU A 122 -23.38 3.81 5.36
C GLU A 122 -24.62 3.78 4.45
N ALA A 123 -25.46 4.81 4.53
CA ALA A 123 -26.76 4.82 3.87
C ALA A 123 -27.25 6.23 3.50
N ALA A 124 -28.15 6.28 2.53
CA ALA A 124 -28.98 7.44 2.20
C ALA A 124 -30.40 7.23 2.74
N TYR A 125 -30.98 8.28 3.31
CA TYR A 125 -32.30 8.27 3.96
C TYR A 125 -33.22 9.32 3.33
N SER A 126 -34.53 9.15 3.51
CA SER A 126 -35.54 10.14 3.15
C SER A 126 -36.52 10.43 4.29
N TRP A 127 -37.04 11.66 4.30
CA TRP A 127 -38.10 12.14 5.16
C TRP A 127 -39.15 12.87 4.32
N GLU A 128 -40.42 12.84 4.73
CA GLU A 128 -41.36 13.89 4.28
C GLU A 128 -40.87 15.24 4.82
N TYR A 129 -40.99 16.32 4.03
CA TYR A 129 -40.51 17.66 4.36
C TYR A 129 -41.56 18.74 4.09
N ASP A 130 -41.72 19.66 5.03
CA ASP A 130 -42.49 20.90 4.86
C ASP A 130 -41.56 22.11 4.91
N SER A 131 -41.41 22.82 3.79
CA SER A 131 -40.61 24.04 3.67
C SER A 131 -41.26 25.27 4.34
N ALA A 132 -42.58 25.28 4.52
CA ALA A 132 -43.28 26.41 5.14
C ALA A 132 -43.00 26.51 6.64
N SER A 133 -42.76 25.37 7.32
CA SER A 133 -42.34 25.32 8.72
C SER A 133 -40.88 24.87 8.92
N SER A 134 -40.19 24.41 7.87
CA SER A 134 -38.93 23.65 7.94
C SER A 134 -38.99 22.53 8.96
N THR A 135 -39.84 21.52 8.74
CA THR A 135 -39.92 20.28 9.54
C THR A 135 -39.85 19.03 8.67
N VAL A 136 -39.47 17.91 9.27
CA VAL A 136 -39.56 16.57 8.69
C VAL A 136 -40.53 15.67 9.45
N SER A 137 -40.89 14.53 8.85
CA SER A 137 -41.56 13.41 9.53
C SER A 137 -40.75 12.87 10.71
N ASP A 138 -41.43 12.38 11.76
CA ASP A 138 -40.79 11.80 12.97
C ASP A 138 -39.90 10.57 12.65
N THR A 139 -40.22 9.85 11.58
CA THR A 139 -39.48 8.68 11.07
C THR A 139 -38.90 8.96 9.69
N ASN A 140 -37.75 8.35 9.40
CA ASN A 140 -37.19 8.30 8.06
C ASN A 140 -37.34 6.91 7.43
N MET A 141 -37.15 6.84 6.11
CA MET A 141 -36.94 5.61 5.35
C MET A 141 -35.46 5.49 4.97
N THR A 142 -34.90 4.28 4.99
CA THR A 142 -33.60 4.00 4.36
C THR A 142 -33.82 3.76 2.88
N VAL A 143 -33.22 4.59 2.03
CA VAL A 143 -33.41 4.61 0.57
C VAL A 143 -32.37 3.75 -0.13
N VAL A 144 -31.11 3.89 0.26
CA VAL A 144 -29.99 3.07 -0.24
C VAL A 144 -29.06 2.74 0.93
N THR A 145 -28.62 1.49 1.05
CA THR A 145 -27.72 1.00 2.12
C THR A 145 -26.49 0.28 1.55
N GLY A 146 -25.60 -0.22 2.42
CA GLY A 146 -24.40 -0.99 2.05
C GLY A 146 -23.19 -0.13 1.65
N MET A 147 -23.21 1.18 1.89
CA MET A 147 -22.20 2.11 1.37
C MET A 147 -20.99 2.34 2.28
N ASN A 148 -20.91 1.70 3.45
CA ASN A 148 -19.93 2.02 4.49
C ASN A 148 -18.46 1.86 4.03
N THR A 149 -17.59 2.83 4.35
CA THR A 149 -16.14 2.79 4.11
C THR A 149 -15.38 3.44 5.30
N ASP A 150 -14.09 3.13 5.47
CA ASP A 150 -13.27 3.67 6.58
C ASP A 150 -12.52 4.99 6.24
N ASP A 151 -12.46 5.38 4.95
CA ASP A 151 -11.68 6.52 4.44
C ASP A 151 -12.56 7.59 3.74
N HIS A 152 -12.81 7.47 2.42
CA HIS A 152 -13.72 8.37 1.69
C HIS A 152 -15.18 8.11 2.08
N THR A 153 -15.63 8.75 3.15
CA THR A 153 -16.93 8.49 3.82
C THR A 153 -18.11 9.30 3.28
N THR A 154 -17.91 10.25 2.36
CA THR A 154 -18.99 11.10 1.82
C THR A 154 -19.84 10.37 0.78
N ARG A 155 -21.18 10.52 0.84
CA ARG A 155 -22.11 9.99 -0.16
C ARG A 155 -22.93 11.11 -0.78
N THR A 156 -22.43 11.73 -1.84
CA THR A 156 -23.14 12.83 -2.52
C THR A 156 -24.45 12.34 -3.11
N LEU A 157 -25.50 13.14 -2.97
CA LEU A 157 -26.83 12.88 -3.50
C LEU A 157 -27.17 13.91 -4.58
N LEU A 158 -27.84 13.49 -5.65
CA LEU A 158 -28.41 14.39 -6.66
C LEU A 158 -29.75 13.81 -7.15
N ILE A 159 -30.82 14.60 -7.10
CA ILE A 159 -32.10 14.25 -7.72
C ILE A 159 -32.14 14.83 -9.14
N SER A 160 -32.33 13.97 -10.14
CA SER A 160 -32.47 14.38 -11.54
C SER A 160 -33.70 15.28 -11.73
N GLN A 161 -33.52 16.36 -12.47
CA GLN A 161 -34.58 17.28 -12.88
C GLN A 161 -35.13 16.91 -14.27
N LYS A 162 -34.41 16.09 -15.03
CA LYS A 162 -34.79 15.57 -16.36
C LYS A 162 -35.53 14.24 -16.31
N VAL A 163 -35.25 13.38 -15.34
CA VAL A 163 -35.87 12.06 -15.21
C VAL A 163 -36.46 11.90 -13.82
N ASP A 164 -37.79 11.85 -13.76
CA ASP A 164 -38.54 11.80 -12.52
C ASP A 164 -38.20 10.55 -11.69
N GLY A 165 -38.08 10.74 -10.37
CA GLY A 165 -37.74 9.68 -9.41
C GLY A 165 -36.28 9.20 -9.44
N MET A 166 -35.38 9.75 -10.27
CA MET A 166 -33.99 9.27 -10.31
C MET A 166 -33.09 9.98 -9.27
N LEU A 167 -32.58 9.21 -8.31
CA LEU A 167 -31.56 9.62 -7.33
C LEU A 167 -30.20 9.08 -7.73
N LEU A 168 -29.22 9.95 -7.98
CA LEU A 168 -27.81 9.58 -8.16
C LEU A 168 -27.09 9.60 -6.80
N ILE A 169 -26.21 8.63 -6.58
CA ILE A 169 -25.33 8.57 -5.41
C ILE A 169 -23.90 8.27 -5.84
N SER A 170 -22.94 9.04 -5.32
CA SER A 170 -21.49 8.79 -5.45
C SER A 170 -20.92 8.10 -4.20
N ARG A 171 -19.99 7.17 -4.40
CA ARG A 171 -19.24 6.49 -3.34
C ARG A 171 -17.77 6.33 -3.74
N GLY A 172 -16.87 6.97 -2.98
CA GLY A 172 -15.43 6.85 -3.15
C GLY A 172 -14.84 5.52 -2.62
N SER A 173 -13.51 5.46 -2.59
CA SER A 173 -12.71 4.29 -2.18
C SER A 173 -12.60 4.09 -0.65
N THR A 174 -12.07 2.94 -0.24
CA THR A 174 -11.71 2.62 1.16
C THR A 174 -10.28 2.99 1.56
N ALA A 175 -9.45 3.43 0.62
CA ALA A 175 -8.07 3.88 0.82
C ALA A 175 -7.61 4.77 -0.35
N ASN A 176 -6.48 5.49 -0.22
CA ASN A 176 -5.88 6.27 -1.30
C ASN A 176 -5.70 5.46 -2.61
N ILE A 177 -5.19 4.23 -2.49
CA ILE A 177 -5.23 3.18 -3.51
C ILE A 177 -6.01 2.01 -2.95
N ASP A 178 -7.08 1.63 -3.64
CA ASP A 178 -8.04 0.60 -3.22
C ASP A 178 -8.18 -0.45 -4.32
N PRO A 179 -7.49 -1.60 -4.21
CA PRO A 179 -7.62 -2.70 -5.17
C PRO A 179 -9.04 -3.28 -5.27
N ALA A 180 -9.92 -3.08 -4.28
CA ALA A 180 -11.31 -3.56 -4.39
C ALA A 180 -12.15 -2.72 -5.37
N ALA A 181 -11.71 -1.52 -5.76
CA ALA A 181 -12.25 -0.81 -6.92
C ALA A 181 -12.00 -1.55 -8.25
N GLU A 182 -11.01 -2.46 -8.28
CA GLU A 182 -10.83 -3.54 -9.27
C GLU A 182 -12.12 -4.27 -9.66
N MET A 183 -12.96 -4.50 -8.66
CA MET A 183 -14.13 -5.37 -8.74
C MET A 183 -15.40 -4.55 -8.70
N LEU A 184 -16.14 -4.54 -9.82
CA LEU A 184 -17.45 -3.88 -9.93
C LEU A 184 -18.44 -4.19 -8.80
N SER A 185 -18.36 -5.38 -8.20
CA SER A 185 -19.20 -5.85 -7.11
C SER A 185 -18.85 -5.33 -5.71
N SER A 186 -17.76 -4.56 -5.55
CA SER A 186 -17.45 -3.88 -4.27
C SER A 186 -18.29 -2.63 -4.02
N GLY A 187 -18.82 -2.03 -5.09
CA GLY A 187 -19.45 -0.71 -5.04
C GLY A 187 -18.48 0.45 -4.75
N HIS A 188 -17.16 0.21 -4.68
CA HIS A 188 -16.17 1.25 -4.38
C HIS A 188 -15.84 2.08 -5.62
N SER A 189 -15.65 3.38 -5.44
CA SER A 189 -15.23 4.32 -6.50
C SER A 189 -16.16 4.31 -7.72
N GLN A 190 -17.46 4.48 -7.48
CA GLN A 190 -18.53 4.45 -8.50
C GLN A 190 -19.55 5.57 -8.31
N ILE A 191 -20.30 5.86 -9.38
CA ILE A 191 -21.56 6.62 -9.34
C ILE A 191 -22.68 5.72 -9.86
N LYS A 192 -23.76 5.60 -9.08
CA LYS A 192 -24.96 4.82 -9.42
C LYS A 192 -26.23 5.67 -9.34
N ALA A 193 -27.24 5.34 -10.14
CA ALA A 193 -28.55 5.99 -10.15
C ALA A 193 -29.68 5.00 -9.83
N PHE A 194 -30.56 5.37 -8.92
CA PHE A 194 -31.63 4.55 -8.35
C PHE A 194 -33.00 5.16 -8.67
N ASN A 195 -33.97 4.33 -9.07
CA ASN A 195 -35.31 4.80 -9.45
C ASN A 195 -36.26 4.70 -8.26
N LEU A 196 -36.45 5.80 -7.55
CA LEU A 196 -37.29 5.90 -6.35
C LEU A 196 -38.77 5.58 -6.61
N ASN A 197 -39.26 5.72 -7.84
CA ASN A 197 -40.64 5.33 -8.19
C ASN A 197 -40.85 3.79 -8.16
N ASN A 198 -39.78 3.00 -8.06
CA ASN A 198 -39.80 1.53 -7.97
C ASN A 198 -39.31 1.01 -6.61
N ILE A 199 -39.20 1.85 -5.57
CA ILE A 199 -38.60 1.45 -4.28
C ILE A 199 -39.56 0.60 -3.42
N THR A 200 -39.02 -0.39 -2.71
CA THR A 200 -39.76 -1.20 -1.71
C THR A 200 -39.46 -0.72 -0.30
N ALA A 201 -40.18 -1.23 0.71
CA ALA A 201 -39.94 -0.91 2.12
C ALA A 201 -38.52 -1.28 2.61
N ASP A 202 -37.82 -2.18 1.91
CA ASP A 202 -36.47 -2.63 2.24
C ASP A 202 -35.37 -1.68 1.70
N GLY A 203 -35.73 -0.74 0.80
CA GLY A 203 -34.80 0.14 0.10
C GLY A 203 -33.97 -0.57 -0.98
N TYR A 204 -32.86 0.05 -1.38
CA TYR A 204 -31.88 -0.52 -2.31
C TYR A 204 -30.55 -0.86 -1.62
N SER A 205 -29.85 -1.87 -2.13
CA SER A 205 -28.46 -2.16 -1.83
C SER A 205 -27.56 -1.48 -2.86
N TYR A 206 -26.62 -0.64 -2.40
CA TYR A 206 -25.71 0.06 -3.33
C TYR A 206 -24.84 -0.90 -4.14
N ASP A 207 -24.47 -2.06 -3.59
CA ASP A 207 -23.56 -3.00 -4.27
C ASP A 207 -24.26 -3.72 -5.42
N THR A 208 -25.47 -4.24 -5.18
CA THR A 208 -26.21 -5.07 -6.15
C THR A 208 -27.09 -4.27 -7.10
N ASP A 209 -27.65 -3.14 -6.65
CA ASP A 209 -28.74 -2.46 -7.35
C ASP A 209 -28.25 -1.17 -8.04
N GLY A 210 -29.16 -0.44 -8.69
CA GLY A 210 -28.88 0.84 -9.34
C GLY A 210 -28.18 0.74 -10.71
N LEU A 211 -28.49 1.69 -11.58
CA LEU A 211 -27.81 1.88 -12.86
C LEU A 211 -26.44 2.51 -12.61
N ARG A 212 -25.34 1.77 -12.85
CA ARG A 212 -23.99 2.33 -12.81
C ARG A 212 -23.78 3.31 -13.96
N LEU A 213 -23.40 4.53 -13.64
CA LEU A 213 -23.06 5.59 -14.59
C LEU A 213 -21.55 5.67 -14.86
N GLY A 214 -20.73 5.29 -13.86
CA GLY A 214 -19.28 5.17 -13.98
C GLY A 214 -18.67 4.39 -12.80
N TRP A 215 -17.48 3.84 -13.00
CA TRP A 215 -16.62 3.27 -11.97
C TRP A 215 -15.15 3.58 -12.25
N GLY A 216 -14.25 3.28 -11.31
CA GLY A 216 -12.88 3.78 -11.37
C GLY A 216 -12.82 5.30 -11.16
N LEU A 217 -13.70 5.80 -10.29
CA LEU A 217 -13.84 7.20 -9.90
C LEU A 217 -13.44 7.33 -8.43
N ARG A 218 -12.15 7.59 -8.15
CA ARG A 218 -11.51 7.45 -6.82
C ARG A 218 -12.41 7.94 -5.68
N ASN A 219 -12.79 9.20 -5.73
CA ASN A 219 -13.74 9.88 -4.86
C ASN A 219 -14.35 11.10 -5.61
N SER A 220 -15.15 10.84 -6.65
CA SER A 220 -15.91 11.87 -7.39
C SER A 220 -17.01 12.49 -6.52
N VAL A 221 -16.66 13.44 -5.65
CA VAL A 221 -17.60 14.02 -4.67
C VAL A 221 -18.62 14.92 -5.36
N GLY A 222 -18.21 15.86 -6.21
CA GLY A 222 -19.17 16.74 -6.89
C GLY A 222 -19.86 16.02 -8.04
N VAL A 223 -21.19 16.09 -8.13
CA VAL A 223 -21.99 15.49 -9.23
C VAL A 223 -23.10 16.45 -9.64
N ALA A 224 -23.29 16.67 -10.94
CA ALA A 224 -24.30 17.58 -11.49
C ALA A 224 -25.02 16.99 -12.71
N GLU A 225 -26.25 17.48 -12.95
CA GLU A 225 -27.01 17.28 -14.19
C GLU A 225 -27.07 18.61 -14.95
N HIS A 226 -26.61 18.64 -16.21
CA HIS A 226 -26.61 19.85 -17.03
C HIS A 226 -28.05 20.25 -17.40
N PRO A 227 -28.54 21.46 -17.02
CA PRO A 227 -29.96 21.76 -16.93
C PRO A 227 -30.68 21.91 -18.28
N THR A 228 -29.94 22.05 -19.38
CA THR A 228 -30.51 22.04 -20.73
C THR A 228 -30.58 20.61 -21.30
N THR A 229 -29.46 19.88 -21.32
CA THR A 229 -29.35 18.58 -22.02
C THR A 229 -29.63 17.34 -21.17
N GLY A 230 -29.49 17.42 -19.84
CA GLY A 230 -29.54 16.25 -18.95
C GLY A 230 -28.26 15.41 -18.92
N GLY A 231 -27.14 15.98 -19.36
CA GLY A 231 -25.83 15.34 -19.27
C GLY A 231 -25.32 15.29 -17.83
N ILE A 232 -24.87 14.13 -17.36
CA ILE A 232 -24.37 13.92 -16.00
C ILE A 232 -22.86 14.14 -15.97
N PHE A 233 -22.39 15.02 -15.08
CA PHE A 233 -20.97 15.32 -14.86
C PHE A 233 -20.58 15.02 -13.40
N SER A 234 -19.32 14.65 -13.18
CA SER A 234 -18.72 14.63 -11.84
C SER A 234 -17.34 15.28 -11.81
N VAL A 235 -16.90 15.71 -10.62
CA VAL A 235 -15.54 16.21 -10.38
C VAL A 235 -14.81 15.32 -9.37
N GLU A 236 -13.58 14.96 -9.73
CA GLU A 236 -12.80 13.88 -9.10
C GLU A 236 -11.71 14.39 -8.15
N ASN A 237 -11.46 13.65 -7.07
CA ASN A 237 -10.34 13.87 -6.15
C ASN A 237 -9.33 12.75 -6.38
N SER A 238 -8.29 13.04 -7.15
CA SER A 238 -7.30 12.12 -7.69
C SER A 238 -6.34 11.56 -6.62
N VAL A 239 -5.39 10.70 -6.99
CA VAL A 239 -4.55 9.96 -6.02
C VAL A 239 -3.48 10.83 -5.36
N ASP A 240 -3.39 10.76 -4.03
CA ASP A 240 -2.31 11.40 -3.25
C ASP A 240 -0.99 10.62 -3.44
N GLN A 241 0.16 11.27 -3.32
CA GLN A 241 1.50 10.63 -3.28
C GLN A 241 1.83 9.78 -4.51
N ALA A 242 1.42 10.25 -5.69
CA ALA A 242 1.64 9.60 -6.97
C ALA A 242 3.13 9.39 -7.27
N THR A 243 3.50 8.16 -7.61
CA THR A 243 4.83 7.78 -8.10
C THR A 243 4.70 7.08 -9.45
N ARG A 244 5.73 7.15 -10.30
CA ARG A 244 5.77 6.50 -11.61
C ARG A 244 7.18 5.97 -11.87
N ASP A 245 7.30 4.65 -12.04
CA ASP A 245 8.56 3.89 -12.12
C ASP A 245 9.59 4.27 -11.03
N GLY A 246 9.09 4.54 -9.81
CA GLY A 246 9.91 4.92 -8.65
C GLY A 246 10.35 6.38 -8.59
N GLN A 247 10.03 7.20 -9.60
CA GLN A 247 10.08 8.66 -9.49
C GLN A 247 8.83 9.16 -8.75
N ASP A 248 9.02 10.13 -7.86
CA ASP A 248 7.94 10.93 -7.27
C ASP A 248 7.47 11.98 -8.30
N VAL A 249 6.16 12.04 -8.54
CA VAL A 249 5.51 12.98 -9.47
C VAL A 249 4.37 13.75 -8.81
N HIS A 250 4.17 13.60 -7.49
CA HIS A 250 2.91 13.98 -6.83
C HIS A 250 2.61 15.49 -6.86
N GLU A 251 3.62 16.36 -6.78
CA GLU A 251 3.44 17.82 -6.64
C GLU A 251 2.55 18.42 -7.73
N ASP A 252 2.66 17.95 -8.98
CA ASP A 252 1.92 18.49 -10.13
C ASP A 252 1.21 17.41 -10.97
N ASN A 253 1.18 16.15 -10.50
CA ASN A 253 0.42 15.06 -11.13
C ASN A 253 -0.09 14.00 -10.12
N PRO A 254 -1.19 13.30 -10.43
CA PRO A 254 -2.11 13.58 -11.54
C PRO A 254 -2.96 14.82 -11.29
N GLY A 255 -3.63 15.28 -12.34
CA GLY A 255 -4.64 16.33 -12.20
C GLY A 255 -5.93 15.81 -11.56
N GLU A 256 -6.69 16.75 -11.02
CA GLU A 256 -8.10 16.54 -10.68
C GLU A 256 -8.92 16.52 -11.97
N GLU A 257 -10.09 15.87 -11.99
CA GLU A 257 -10.80 15.60 -13.25
C GLU A 257 -12.24 16.14 -13.29
N LEU A 258 -12.75 16.41 -14.50
CA LEU A 258 -14.17 16.54 -14.81
C LEU A 258 -14.59 15.37 -15.72
N ASN A 259 -15.39 14.45 -15.21
CA ASN A 259 -15.84 13.24 -15.90
C ASN A 259 -17.29 13.37 -16.38
N PHE A 260 -17.63 12.76 -17.53
CA PHE A 260 -18.94 12.88 -18.19
C PHE A 260 -19.59 11.51 -18.44
N HIS A 261 -20.74 11.27 -17.79
CA HIS A 261 -21.35 9.94 -17.62
C HIS A 261 -22.56 9.68 -18.53
N GLY A 262 -22.74 10.48 -19.59
CA GLY A 262 -23.88 10.38 -20.49
C GLY A 262 -25.16 10.96 -19.88
N TYR A 263 -26.30 10.30 -20.13
CA TYR A 263 -27.64 10.83 -19.84
C TYR A 263 -28.52 9.78 -19.15
N LEU A 264 -29.44 10.23 -18.28
CA LEU A 264 -30.46 9.35 -17.69
C LEU A 264 -31.72 9.21 -18.56
N ASN A 265 -31.95 10.13 -19.50
CA ASN A 265 -33.18 10.26 -20.29
C ASN A 265 -33.32 9.21 -21.44
N GLY A 266 -32.46 8.19 -21.49
CA GLY A 266 -32.42 7.19 -22.56
C GLY A 266 -31.64 7.61 -23.82
N THR A 267 -31.06 8.81 -23.86
CA THR A 267 -30.11 9.22 -24.91
C THR A 267 -28.83 8.38 -24.75
N GLN A 268 -28.53 7.54 -25.73
CA GLN A 268 -27.39 6.62 -25.62
C GLN A 268 -26.05 7.35 -25.66
N TYR A 269 -25.18 7.01 -24.72
CA TYR A 269 -23.78 7.39 -24.67
C TYR A 269 -22.93 6.14 -24.49
N SER A 270 -21.99 5.89 -25.41
CA SER A 270 -21.29 4.60 -25.53
C SER A 270 -20.35 4.27 -24.37
N ALA A 271 -19.97 5.25 -23.55
CA ALA A 271 -19.13 5.06 -22.36
C ALA A 271 -19.92 5.16 -21.03
N GLN A 272 -21.25 5.17 -21.07
CA GLN A 272 -22.05 5.14 -19.84
C GLN A 272 -21.85 3.80 -19.10
N GLY A 273 -21.47 3.88 -17.82
CA GLY A 273 -21.16 2.73 -16.97
C GLY A 273 -19.72 2.18 -17.12
N SER A 274 -18.87 2.84 -17.90
CA SER A 274 -17.47 2.49 -18.16
C SER A 274 -16.52 2.82 -16.99
N ASN A 275 -15.28 2.34 -17.13
CA ASN A 275 -14.17 2.61 -16.22
C ASN A 275 -13.52 3.96 -16.56
N TYR A 276 -13.25 4.76 -15.53
CA TYR A 276 -12.50 6.02 -15.59
C TYR A 276 -11.06 5.90 -15.08
N GLY A 277 -10.60 4.69 -14.73
CA GLY A 277 -9.17 4.36 -14.66
C GLY A 277 -8.62 4.05 -13.27
N TYR A 278 -9.19 4.58 -12.20
CA TYR A 278 -8.79 4.22 -10.83
C TYR A 278 -9.01 2.70 -10.59
N PRO A 279 -8.08 1.96 -9.96
CA PRO A 279 -6.94 2.44 -9.16
C PRO A 279 -5.59 2.57 -9.89
N TYR A 280 -5.55 2.52 -11.23
CA TYR A 280 -4.28 2.43 -11.97
C TYR A 280 -3.97 3.60 -12.91
N CYS A 281 -5.00 4.20 -13.50
CA CYS A 281 -4.91 5.16 -14.59
C CYS A 281 -5.48 6.51 -14.15
N PHE A 282 -4.72 7.57 -14.39
CA PHE A 282 -4.99 8.91 -13.87
C PHE A 282 -4.60 9.97 -14.90
N ALA A 283 -5.30 11.10 -14.98
CA ALA A 283 -4.99 12.14 -15.96
C ALA A 283 -3.71 12.94 -15.66
N ALA A 284 -2.88 13.15 -16.68
CA ALA A 284 -1.73 14.05 -16.60
C ALA A 284 -2.19 15.53 -16.54
N TRP A 285 -1.62 16.31 -15.61
CA TRP A 285 -1.80 17.76 -15.55
C TRP A 285 -0.57 18.49 -16.09
N ASP A 286 0.63 18.21 -15.56
CA ASP A 286 1.88 18.57 -16.22
C ASP A 286 2.61 17.33 -16.76
N PRO A 287 2.41 16.97 -18.04
CA PRO A 287 3.13 15.86 -18.65
C PRO A 287 4.65 15.98 -18.62
N SER A 288 5.23 17.18 -18.46
CA SER A 288 6.67 17.39 -18.57
C SER A 288 7.46 16.86 -17.37
N ASP A 289 6.83 16.75 -16.20
CA ASP A 289 7.42 16.13 -15.00
C ASP A 289 7.27 14.59 -14.97
N LEU A 290 6.43 14.02 -15.84
CA LEU A 290 6.23 12.56 -15.92
C LEU A 290 7.39 11.88 -16.68
N PRO A 291 7.95 10.76 -16.18
CA PRO A 291 8.88 9.93 -16.95
C PRO A 291 8.19 9.21 -18.12
N ASP A 292 8.94 8.97 -19.21
CA ASP A 292 8.49 8.36 -20.47
C ASP A 292 7.22 9.01 -21.08
N ASN A 293 7.09 10.32 -20.92
CA ASN A 293 5.95 11.15 -21.34
C ASN A 293 5.75 11.39 -22.85
N SER A 294 6.47 10.73 -23.76
CA SER A 294 6.54 11.16 -25.18
C SER A 294 5.21 11.16 -25.94
N ASN A 295 4.20 10.47 -25.42
CA ASN A 295 2.86 10.34 -25.99
C ASN A 295 1.77 10.96 -25.08
N LEU A 296 2.15 11.58 -23.96
CA LEU A 296 1.22 12.16 -22.98
C LEU A 296 1.03 13.66 -23.23
N THR A 297 -0.22 14.10 -23.08
CA THR A 297 -0.61 15.51 -23.05
C THR A 297 -1.55 15.75 -21.86
N VAL A 298 -1.89 17.00 -21.55
CA VAL A 298 -2.88 17.31 -20.49
C VAL A 298 -4.17 16.52 -20.74
N GLY A 299 -4.71 15.88 -19.70
CA GLY A 299 -5.90 15.02 -19.81
C GLY A 299 -5.67 13.63 -20.43
N SER A 300 -4.44 13.30 -20.85
CA SER A 300 -4.09 11.93 -21.22
C SER A 300 -3.95 11.08 -19.96
N GLN A 301 -4.63 9.93 -19.90
CA GLN A 301 -4.50 9.03 -18.75
C GLN A 301 -3.22 8.19 -18.85
N PHE A 302 -2.49 8.12 -17.73
CA PHE A 302 -1.21 7.44 -17.59
C PHE A 302 -1.21 6.50 -16.38
N ALA A 303 -0.34 5.49 -16.41
CA ALA A 303 -0.20 4.53 -15.32
C ALA A 303 0.79 5.02 -14.25
N ILE A 304 0.44 4.80 -12.98
CA ILE A 304 1.29 5.05 -11.82
C ILE A 304 1.91 3.75 -11.26
N GLY A 305 2.75 3.88 -10.23
CA GLY A 305 3.45 2.78 -9.59
C GLY A 305 4.59 2.24 -10.45
N ASN A 306 4.83 0.93 -10.39
CA ASN A 306 5.79 0.25 -11.27
C ASN A 306 5.01 -0.34 -12.46
N MET A 307 5.21 0.23 -13.66
CA MET A 307 4.48 -0.21 -14.85
C MET A 307 4.87 -1.65 -15.24
N ASN A 308 3.92 -2.38 -15.81
CA ASN A 308 4.11 -3.78 -16.22
C ASN A 308 3.39 -4.10 -17.54
N ASN A 309 3.47 -5.36 -18.01
CA ASN A 309 2.92 -5.76 -19.31
C ASN A 309 1.37 -5.69 -19.38
N THR A 310 0.69 -5.60 -18.24
CA THR A 310 -0.78 -5.52 -18.14
C THR A 310 -1.25 -4.11 -17.79
N ILE A 311 -0.64 -3.48 -16.78
CA ILE A 311 -0.94 -2.11 -16.34
C ILE A 311 0.18 -1.18 -16.79
N ASN A 312 -0.14 -0.31 -17.75
CA ASN A 312 0.74 0.69 -18.38
C ASN A 312 -0.12 1.69 -19.19
N ASP A 313 0.52 2.71 -19.77
CA ASP A 313 -0.18 3.78 -20.52
C ASP A 313 -1.02 3.29 -21.70
N THR A 314 -0.73 2.11 -22.29
CA THR A 314 -1.58 1.56 -23.37
C THR A 314 -2.91 1.04 -22.81
N TYR A 315 -2.89 0.40 -21.65
CA TYR A 315 -4.11 0.03 -20.91
C TYR A 315 -4.88 1.28 -20.45
N CYS A 316 -4.18 2.34 -20.02
CA CYS A 316 -4.81 3.60 -19.63
C CYS A 316 -5.45 4.36 -20.80
N ALA A 317 -4.85 4.32 -21.99
CA ALA A 317 -5.44 4.85 -23.22
C ALA A 317 -6.69 4.07 -23.71
N GLU A 318 -7.00 2.91 -23.12
CA GLU A 318 -8.22 2.14 -23.36
C GLU A 318 -9.33 2.41 -22.31
N GLN A 319 -9.05 3.18 -21.24
CA GLN A 319 -10.06 3.60 -20.26
C GLN A 319 -10.77 4.90 -20.71
N THR A 320 -11.77 5.36 -19.96
CA THR A 320 -12.51 6.59 -20.28
C THR A 320 -11.75 7.81 -19.76
N PRO A 321 -11.15 8.65 -20.63
CA PRO A 321 -10.41 9.83 -20.18
C PRO A 321 -11.37 10.92 -19.70
N PRO A 322 -10.91 11.85 -18.86
CA PRO A 322 -11.74 12.95 -18.41
C PRO A 322 -11.98 13.98 -19.52
N ARG A 323 -13.08 14.71 -19.37
CA ARG A 323 -13.50 15.74 -20.33
C ARG A 323 -12.73 17.05 -20.15
N LEU A 324 -12.28 17.34 -18.94
CA LEU A 324 -11.29 18.36 -18.59
C LEU A 324 -10.45 17.86 -17.41
N THR A 325 -9.24 18.40 -17.28
CA THR A 325 -8.35 18.19 -16.14
C THR A 325 -8.03 19.53 -15.49
N PHE A 326 -7.76 19.51 -14.18
CA PHE A 326 -7.39 20.66 -13.35
C PHE A 326 -6.07 20.38 -12.63
N GLU A 327 -5.49 21.42 -12.01
CA GLU A 327 -4.24 21.33 -11.25
C GLU A 327 -4.33 20.31 -10.12
N ALA A 328 -3.24 19.58 -9.88
CA ALA A 328 -3.17 18.53 -8.88
C ALA A 328 -3.57 19.04 -7.48
N HIS A 329 -4.25 18.18 -6.73
CA HIS A 329 -4.67 18.41 -5.33
C HIS A 329 -5.59 19.62 -5.08
N MET A 330 -6.23 20.21 -6.10
CA MET A 330 -7.22 21.26 -5.86
C MET A 330 -8.44 20.79 -5.05
N ALA A 331 -8.65 19.48 -4.95
CA ALA A 331 -9.70 18.78 -4.19
C ALA A 331 -11.12 19.27 -4.50
N PRO A 332 -11.67 18.98 -5.70
CA PRO A 332 -12.98 19.49 -6.08
C PRO A 332 -14.13 18.75 -5.38
N LEU A 333 -15.01 19.46 -4.68
CA LEU A 333 -16.04 18.84 -3.84
C LEU A 333 -17.48 19.01 -4.32
N ASN A 334 -17.75 19.98 -5.20
CA ASN A 334 -19.08 20.22 -5.75
C ASN A 334 -18.97 20.86 -7.13
N ILE A 335 -19.94 20.55 -8.00
CA ILE A 335 -20.19 21.23 -9.26
C ILE A 335 -21.69 21.51 -9.37
N VAL A 336 -22.08 22.71 -9.81
CA VAL A 336 -23.46 23.04 -10.21
C VAL A 336 -23.48 23.93 -11.44
N PHE A 337 -24.57 23.87 -12.21
CA PHE A 337 -24.77 24.69 -13.40
C PHE A 337 -25.69 25.88 -13.12
N ASN A 338 -25.45 27.00 -13.81
CA ASN A 338 -26.42 28.09 -13.90
C ASN A 338 -27.68 27.67 -14.70
N ASN A 339 -28.77 28.44 -14.64
CA ASN A 339 -30.04 28.08 -15.27
C ASN A 339 -30.01 27.91 -16.80
N SER A 340 -29.00 28.42 -17.51
CA SER A 340 -28.84 28.16 -18.96
C SER A 340 -28.01 26.90 -19.26
N GLY A 341 -27.15 26.50 -18.32
CA GLY A 341 -26.16 25.44 -18.45
C GLY A 341 -24.77 25.94 -18.88
N ASN A 342 -24.65 27.17 -19.36
CA ASN A 342 -23.42 27.71 -19.96
C ASN A 342 -22.30 28.03 -18.94
N ASP A 343 -22.62 28.15 -17.64
CA ASP A 343 -21.61 28.28 -16.58
C ASP A 343 -21.71 27.08 -15.61
N GLY A 344 -20.69 26.22 -15.60
CA GLY A 344 -20.49 25.20 -14.57
C GLY A 344 -19.57 25.72 -13.47
N TRP A 345 -20.09 25.92 -12.27
CA TRP A 345 -19.36 26.42 -11.11
C TRP A 345 -18.80 25.25 -10.29
N VAL A 346 -17.55 25.34 -9.84
CA VAL A 346 -16.84 24.28 -9.12
C VAL A 346 -16.19 24.81 -7.84
N THR A 347 -16.30 24.07 -6.73
CA THR A 347 -15.56 24.32 -5.49
C THR A 347 -14.27 23.52 -5.45
N PHE A 348 -13.14 24.19 -5.27
CA PHE A 348 -11.83 23.57 -5.06
C PHE A 348 -11.42 23.78 -3.59
N HIS A 349 -11.56 22.72 -2.78
CA HIS A 349 -11.40 22.73 -1.32
C HIS A 349 -9.94 22.97 -0.87
N GLY A 350 -9.00 22.66 -1.76
CA GLY A 350 -7.58 22.99 -1.65
C GLY A 350 -6.70 21.88 -1.08
N SER A 351 -5.45 21.87 -1.52
CA SER A 351 -4.48 20.78 -1.32
C SER A 351 -4.01 20.57 0.12
N TRP A 352 -3.58 19.33 0.38
CA TRP A 352 -2.87 18.93 1.60
C TRP A 352 -1.54 18.21 1.29
N ASP A 353 -1.48 17.50 0.15
CA ASP A 353 -0.33 16.72 -0.34
C ASP A 353 0.37 17.46 -1.50
N ARG A 354 0.69 18.74 -1.29
CA ARG A 354 1.46 19.59 -2.22
C ARG A 354 2.27 20.63 -1.42
N THR A 355 3.52 20.88 -1.80
CA THR A 355 4.43 21.78 -1.07
C THR A 355 3.96 23.24 -1.10
N ASP A 356 3.56 23.76 -2.26
CA ASP A 356 2.90 25.06 -2.39
C ASP A 356 1.37 24.85 -2.50
N PRO A 357 0.54 25.33 -1.54
CA PRO A 357 -0.86 24.94 -1.52
C PRO A 357 -1.69 25.49 -2.70
N SER A 358 -2.34 24.60 -3.44
CA SER A 358 -3.27 24.94 -4.53
C SER A 358 -4.75 24.71 -4.17
N GLY A 359 -5.67 25.11 -5.05
CA GLY A 359 -7.12 25.19 -4.81
C GLY A 359 -7.50 26.37 -3.92
N TYR A 360 -8.29 26.11 -2.87
CA TYR A 360 -8.81 27.12 -1.91
C TYR A 360 -9.66 28.22 -2.59
N LYS A 361 -10.56 27.82 -3.50
CA LYS A 361 -11.24 28.73 -4.43
C LYS A 361 -12.58 28.19 -4.97
N VAL A 362 -13.37 29.09 -5.53
CA VAL A 362 -14.57 28.80 -6.36
C VAL A 362 -14.32 29.34 -7.75
N SER A 363 -14.48 28.49 -8.77
CA SER A 363 -14.12 28.78 -10.16
C SER A 363 -15.26 28.41 -11.11
N LEU A 364 -15.23 28.94 -12.33
CA LEU A 364 -16.25 28.81 -13.36
C LEU A 364 -15.66 28.20 -14.63
N ILE A 365 -16.31 27.16 -15.15
CA ILE A 365 -16.03 26.49 -16.42
C ILE A 365 -17.12 26.91 -17.41
N SER A 366 -16.75 27.39 -18.59
CA SER A 366 -17.72 27.77 -19.62
C SER A 366 -18.13 26.56 -20.46
N PHE A 367 -19.43 26.42 -20.70
CA PHE A 367 -20.06 25.39 -21.53
C PHE A 367 -20.78 26.04 -22.71
N ALA A 368 -20.79 25.35 -23.85
CA ALA A 368 -21.59 25.70 -25.02
C ALA A 368 -23.02 25.16 -24.89
N ASP A 369 -23.97 25.73 -25.65
CA ASP A 369 -25.41 25.40 -25.60
C ASP A 369 -25.72 23.89 -25.79
N GLY A 370 -24.80 23.13 -26.39
CA GLY A 370 -24.86 21.67 -26.52
C GLY A 370 -24.51 20.88 -25.25
N GLY A 371 -24.21 21.54 -24.12
CA GLY A 371 -23.83 20.90 -22.86
C GLY A 371 -22.40 20.38 -22.80
N GLU A 372 -21.51 20.93 -23.62
CA GLU A 372 -20.09 20.56 -23.73
C GLU A 372 -19.20 21.71 -23.24
N PRO A 373 -18.14 21.46 -22.45
CA PRO A 373 -17.18 22.50 -22.08
C PRO A 373 -16.53 23.16 -23.31
N VAL A 374 -16.43 24.48 -23.31
CA VAL A 374 -15.83 25.26 -24.42
C VAL A 374 -14.33 24.98 -24.57
N ALA A 375 -13.65 24.66 -23.47
CA ALA A 375 -12.25 24.26 -23.49
C ALA A 375 -12.07 22.83 -24.05
N PRO A 376 -11.03 22.56 -24.87
CA PRO A 376 -10.66 21.20 -25.26
C PRO A 376 -10.12 20.43 -24.05
N ALA A 377 -10.20 19.09 -24.10
CA ALA A 377 -9.81 18.22 -22.98
C ALA A 377 -8.34 18.39 -22.53
N ASN A 378 -7.45 18.80 -23.44
CA ASN A 378 -6.04 19.07 -23.16
C ASN A 378 -5.73 20.53 -22.78
N SER A 379 -6.71 21.27 -22.25
CA SER A 379 -6.54 22.65 -21.77
C SER A 379 -6.19 22.70 -20.29
N ASN A 380 -5.06 23.34 -19.96
CA ASN A 380 -4.70 23.73 -18.59
C ASN A 380 -5.21 25.13 -18.20
N THR A 381 -6.06 25.77 -19.03
CA THR A 381 -6.74 27.03 -18.73
C THR A 381 -8.25 26.88 -18.94
N SER A 382 -8.82 25.80 -18.41
CA SER A 382 -10.19 25.35 -18.64
C SER A 382 -11.25 26.01 -17.73
N TYR A 383 -10.81 26.74 -16.72
CA TYR A 383 -11.64 27.40 -15.71
C TYR A 383 -11.18 28.84 -15.44
N THR A 384 -12.05 29.66 -14.85
CA THR A 384 -11.75 31.03 -14.39
C THR A 384 -12.08 31.16 -12.90
N ASP A 385 -11.12 31.59 -12.09
CA ASP A 385 -11.31 31.76 -10.64
C ASP A 385 -12.21 32.97 -10.35
N ILE A 386 -13.28 32.77 -9.58
CA ILE A 386 -14.28 33.80 -9.26
C ILE A 386 -14.10 34.33 -7.83
N VAL A 387 -13.89 33.44 -6.86
CA VAL A 387 -13.58 33.79 -5.47
C VAL A 387 -12.48 32.86 -4.96
N ALA A 388 -11.32 33.40 -4.62
CA ALA A 388 -10.16 32.64 -4.12
C ALA A 388 -9.66 33.21 -2.81
N ASN A 389 -8.85 32.46 -2.05
CA ASN A 389 -8.08 33.06 -0.96
C ASN A 389 -6.97 33.97 -1.54
N ALA A 390 -6.73 35.12 -0.94
CA ALA A 390 -5.81 36.12 -1.49
C ALA A 390 -4.32 35.74 -1.38
N ASN A 391 -3.98 34.66 -0.66
CA ASN A 391 -2.64 34.09 -0.55
C ASN A 391 -2.71 32.66 0.00
N ASN A 392 -2.44 31.66 -0.84
CA ASN A 392 -2.53 30.26 -0.42
C ASN A 392 -1.41 29.78 0.52
N THR A 393 -0.31 30.52 0.68
CA THR A 393 0.77 30.14 1.63
C THR A 393 0.36 30.21 3.12
N ALA A 394 -0.85 30.71 3.42
CA ALA A 394 -1.46 30.67 4.75
C ALA A 394 -2.53 29.56 4.90
N CYS A 395 -2.78 28.77 3.87
CA CYS A 395 -3.76 27.69 3.86
C CYS A 395 -3.16 26.37 4.39
N PRO A 396 -3.99 25.44 4.91
CA PRO A 396 -5.42 25.58 5.21
C PRO A 396 -5.73 26.48 6.43
N GLY A 397 -4.73 26.89 7.21
CA GLY A 397 -4.93 27.44 8.56
C GLY A 397 -5.73 28.75 8.66
N ASN A 398 -5.52 29.70 7.74
CA ASN A 398 -6.21 31.00 7.70
C ASN A 398 -6.93 31.22 6.37
N CYS A 399 -7.57 30.18 5.84
CA CYS A 399 -8.26 30.21 4.55
C CYS A 399 -9.67 29.65 4.66
N PHE A 400 -10.59 30.17 3.84
CA PHE A 400 -11.84 29.45 3.57
C PHE A 400 -11.53 28.26 2.63
N ARG A 401 -12.18 27.12 2.86
CA ARG A 401 -12.14 25.92 2.01
C ARG A 401 -13.55 25.65 1.45
N PRO A 402 -13.83 25.92 0.17
CA PRO A 402 -15.18 25.79 -0.36
C PRO A 402 -15.64 24.34 -0.48
N VAL A 403 -16.89 24.04 -0.08
CA VAL A 403 -17.46 22.69 -0.14
C VAL A 403 -18.66 22.63 -1.07
N GLY A 404 -19.85 23.03 -0.61
CA GLY A 404 -21.10 22.96 -1.36
C GLY A 404 -21.38 24.24 -2.14
N LEU A 405 -22.19 24.11 -3.19
CA LEU A 405 -22.73 25.21 -4.00
C LEU A 405 -24.25 25.10 -4.09
N ALA A 406 -24.94 26.23 -4.08
CA ALA A 406 -26.36 26.31 -4.43
C ALA A 406 -26.69 27.67 -5.06
N PHE A 407 -27.53 27.67 -6.09
CA PHE A 407 -28.11 28.90 -6.63
C PHE A 407 -29.43 29.23 -5.92
N ASP A 408 -29.66 30.49 -5.58
CA ASP A 408 -31.00 30.95 -5.17
C ASP A 408 -31.89 31.23 -6.39
N SER A 409 -33.18 31.54 -6.12
CA SER A 409 -34.17 31.88 -7.16
C SER A 409 -33.88 33.19 -7.91
N GLN A 410 -32.88 33.97 -7.50
CA GLN A 410 -32.39 35.16 -8.19
C GLN A 410 -31.11 34.89 -9.01
N GLY A 411 -30.59 33.65 -9.00
CA GLY A 411 -29.35 33.28 -9.69
C GLY A 411 -28.07 33.72 -8.97
N ARG A 412 -28.14 34.08 -7.69
CA ARG A 412 -26.95 34.32 -6.86
C ARG A 412 -26.36 32.98 -6.41
N MET A 413 -25.05 32.86 -6.48
CA MET A 413 -24.34 31.66 -6.04
C MET A 413 -24.05 31.73 -4.55
N PHE A 414 -24.42 30.71 -3.79
CA PHE A 414 -24.01 30.53 -2.40
C PHE A 414 -22.98 29.41 -2.30
N PHE A 415 -21.99 29.57 -1.43
CA PHE A 415 -21.04 28.49 -1.12
C PHE A 415 -20.77 28.35 0.37
N SER A 416 -20.56 27.12 0.83
CA SER A 416 -20.19 26.80 2.20
C SER A 416 -18.68 26.64 2.37
N SER A 417 -18.20 26.87 3.59
CA SER A 417 -16.84 26.49 3.98
C SER A 417 -16.81 25.78 5.32
N ASP A 418 -16.40 24.51 5.31
CA ASP A 418 -16.36 23.64 6.48
C ASP A 418 -15.34 24.11 7.53
N ALA A 419 -14.10 24.36 7.11
CA ALA A 419 -12.97 24.68 7.97
C ALA A 419 -13.11 26.01 8.73
N SER A 420 -13.90 26.96 8.21
CA SER A 420 -14.20 28.24 8.88
C SER A 420 -15.60 28.30 9.50
N GLY A 421 -16.51 27.38 9.16
CA GLY A 421 -17.88 27.34 9.69
C GLY A 421 -18.78 28.42 9.08
N GLU A 422 -18.64 28.68 7.78
CA GLU A 422 -19.16 29.88 7.10
C GLU A 422 -20.02 29.58 5.87
N ILE A 423 -20.94 30.48 5.53
CA ILE A 423 -21.65 30.53 4.23
C ILE A 423 -21.41 31.90 3.60
N TYR A 424 -21.07 31.91 2.31
CA TYR A 424 -20.87 33.10 1.49
C TYR A 424 -21.94 33.18 0.39
N VAL A 425 -22.22 34.40 -0.08
CA VAL A 425 -22.99 34.69 -1.30
C VAL A 425 -22.11 35.43 -2.30
N VAL A 426 -22.27 35.10 -3.59
CA VAL A 426 -21.55 35.65 -4.73
C VAL A 426 -22.56 36.08 -5.80
N THR A 427 -22.39 37.28 -6.36
CA THR A 427 -23.22 37.77 -7.47
C THR A 427 -22.37 38.52 -8.49
N LYS A 428 -22.93 38.70 -9.69
CA LYS A 428 -22.35 39.51 -10.77
C LYS A 428 -22.76 40.98 -10.61
N ASP A 429 -21.86 41.89 -10.93
CA ASP A 429 -22.05 43.33 -10.73
C ASP A 429 -22.68 43.96 -11.98
N GLU A 430 -24.02 44.14 -11.99
CA GLU A 430 -24.77 44.58 -13.18
C GLU A 430 -24.36 45.96 -13.71
N THR A 431 -23.69 46.78 -12.88
CA THR A 431 -23.11 48.07 -13.28
C THR A 431 -21.95 47.95 -14.28
N ALA A 432 -21.47 46.75 -14.57
CA ALA A 432 -20.35 46.51 -15.50
C ALA A 432 -20.72 46.55 -17.00
N ASN A 433 -22.00 46.69 -17.37
CA ASN A 433 -22.45 46.57 -18.76
C ASN A 433 -22.82 47.94 -19.38
N GLY A 434 -21.82 48.72 -19.80
CA GLY A 434 -22.00 50.12 -20.20
C GLY A 434 -21.04 50.64 -21.28
N THR A 435 -21.39 50.42 -22.56
CA THR A 435 -20.79 51.02 -23.78
C THR A 435 -19.35 50.66 -24.17
N THR A 436 -19.18 50.36 -25.46
CA THR A 436 -17.91 50.10 -26.13
C THR A 436 -17.31 51.35 -26.78
N GLY A 437 -15.98 51.44 -26.81
CA GLY A 437 -15.26 52.05 -27.94
C GLY A 437 -14.70 53.46 -27.75
N SER A 438 -13.40 53.54 -27.51
CA SER A 438 -12.56 54.55 -28.15
C SER A 438 -11.15 54.00 -28.37
N SER A 439 -10.56 54.30 -29.53
CA SER A 439 -9.23 53.84 -29.91
C SER A 439 -8.18 54.91 -29.65
N SER A 440 -7.02 54.49 -29.13
CA SER A 440 -5.82 55.33 -29.16
C SER A 440 -4.59 54.47 -29.46
N SER A 441 -3.99 54.68 -30.63
CA SER A 441 -2.69 54.15 -31.01
C SER A 441 -1.56 55.05 -30.48
N GLY A 442 -0.46 54.46 -30.00
CA GLY A 442 0.63 55.25 -29.42
C GLY A 442 1.89 54.45 -29.10
N SER A 443 2.84 54.46 -30.05
CA SER A 443 4.29 54.15 -29.97
C SER A 443 4.83 53.35 -28.76
N GLY A 444 5.51 52.23 -29.04
CA GLY A 444 6.32 51.52 -28.05
C GLY A 444 7.69 52.18 -27.76
N SER A 445 8.42 51.60 -26.82
CA SER A 445 9.87 51.80 -26.61
C SER A 445 10.50 50.52 -26.02
N SER A 446 11.77 50.27 -26.33
CA SER A 446 12.51 49.08 -25.90
C SER A 446 13.21 49.29 -24.54
N GLY A 447 13.29 48.24 -23.71
CA GLY A 447 13.88 48.31 -22.37
C GLY A 447 14.38 46.95 -21.86
N ALA A 448 15.71 46.79 -21.78
CA ALA A 448 16.43 45.53 -21.58
C ALA A 448 16.09 44.72 -20.29
N LYS A 449 16.28 43.39 -20.39
CA LYS A 449 16.53 42.52 -19.22
C LYS A 449 17.90 42.82 -18.60
N PRO A 450 18.03 42.73 -17.26
CA PRO A 450 19.24 42.22 -16.60
C PRO A 450 19.00 40.81 -16.03
N LYS A 451 20.10 40.10 -15.67
CA LYS A 451 20.07 38.75 -15.09
C LYS A 451 20.49 38.77 -13.61
N SER A 452 19.98 37.78 -12.86
CA SER A 452 20.65 37.02 -11.78
C SER A 452 21.41 37.74 -10.66
N GLY A 453 21.04 37.40 -9.41
CA GLY A 453 22.04 36.99 -8.42
C GLY A 453 22.16 37.82 -7.14
N ALA A 454 21.38 37.46 -6.11
CA ALA A 454 21.71 37.76 -4.72
C ALA A 454 21.14 36.65 -3.80
N GLN A 455 22.01 35.99 -3.03
CA GLN A 455 21.65 34.92 -2.11
C GLN A 455 22.02 35.34 -0.68
N ARG A 456 21.04 35.43 0.24
CA ARG A 456 21.24 35.19 1.69
C ARG A 456 19.96 35.25 2.52
N GLN A 457 19.74 34.17 3.29
CA GLN A 457 19.31 34.19 4.70
C GLN A 457 17.99 34.91 5.05
N GLY A 458 16.86 34.25 4.78
CA GLY A 458 15.65 34.42 5.59
C GLY A 458 15.82 33.76 6.97
N VAL A 459 15.22 34.34 8.02
CA VAL A 459 15.26 33.83 9.40
C VAL A 459 14.10 32.87 9.64
N PHE A 460 14.38 31.68 10.17
CA PHE A 460 13.35 30.74 10.62
C PHE A 460 12.54 31.36 11.77
N SER A 461 11.21 31.50 11.60
CA SER A 461 10.28 31.86 12.66
C SER A 461 10.07 30.68 13.62
N THR A 462 10.25 30.92 14.92
CA THR A 462 10.28 29.86 15.95
C THR A 462 8.90 29.45 16.46
N VAL A 463 7.92 29.27 15.55
CA VAL A 463 6.52 28.95 15.91
C VAL A 463 6.13 27.52 15.52
N ASP A 464 6.45 27.06 14.31
CA ASP A 464 6.10 25.70 13.84
C ASP A 464 6.82 24.57 14.59
N THR A 465 7.98 24.89 15.18
CA THR A 465 8.78 23.93 15.97
C THR A 465 8.02 23.35 17.16
N TYR A 466 7.07 24.09 17.75
CA TYR A 466 6.36 23.64 18.97
C TYR A 466 5.26 22.61 18.70
N ARG A 467 4.54 22.67 17.57
CA ARG A 467 3.49 21.67 17.26
C ARG A 467 4.05 20.41 16.57
N CYS A 468 5.05 20.57 15.71
CA CYS A 468 5.73 19.44 15.08
C CYS A 468 6.63 18.67 16.05
N GLY A 469 7.19 19.31 17.08
CA GLY A 469 7.94 18.65 18.16
C GLY A 469 7.10 17.61 18.89
N VAL A 470 5.97 18.01 19.48
CA VAL A 470 5.14 17.15 20.36
C VAL A 470 4.74 15.81 19.73
N TRP A 471 4.46 15.77 18.42
CA TRP A 471 4.15 14.50 17.75
C TRP A 471 5.38 13.66 17.43
N ARG A 472 6.54 14.28 17.11
CA ARG A 472 7.81 13.55 17.00
C ARG A 472 8.25 13.00 18.35
N ASP A 473 8.07 13.74 19.44
CA ASP A 473 8.39 13.30 20.80
C ASP A 473 7.51 12.12 21.22
N ARG A 474 6.18 12.23 21.04
CA ARG A 474 5.24 11.13 21.33
C ARG A 474 5.49 9.89 20.46
N TYR A 475 5.90 10.08 19.21
CA TYR A 475 6.26 8.98 18.33
C TYR A 475 7.57 8.33 18.79
N ALA A 476 8.63 9.10 19.05
CA ALA A 476 9.92 8.60 19.54
C ALA A 476 9.84 7.94 20.93
N GLN A 477 8.84 8.28 21.74
CA GLN A 477 8.53 7.61 23.01
C GLN A 477 7.86 6.24 22.85
N ARG A 478 7.37 5.89 21.64
CA ARG A 478 6.51 4.71 21.43
C ARG A 478 6.88 3.83 20.24
N TYR A 479 7.58 4.37 19.25
CA TYR A 479 7.97 3.71 18.00
C TYR A 479 9.43 4.08 17.66
N ASP A 480 10.07 3.32 16.78
CA ASP A 480 11.40 3.68 16.26
C ASP A 480 11.25 4.79 15.21
N MET A 481 12.03 5.86 15.32
CA MET A 481 11.89 7.02 14.43
C MET A 481 12.30 6.69 12.99
N PRO A 482 11.38 6.76 12.01
CA PRO A 482 11.67 6.46 10.62
C PRO A 482 12.52 7.55 9.95
N GLU A 483 13.34 7.14 8.99
CA GLU A 483 14.16 8.08 8.20
C GLU A 483 13.28 9.02 7.38
N LYS A 484 13.62 10.32 7.42
CA LYS A 484 13.06 11.41 6.59
C LYS A 484 11.57 11.75 6.72
N LYS A 485 10.76 10.99 7.48
CA LYS A 485 9.31 11.28 7.63
C LYS A 485 9.02 12.67 8.26
N GLY A 486 7.97 13.33 7.76
CA GLY A 486 7.57 14.69 8.09
C GLY A 486 6.88 14.85 9.46
N GLY A 487 6.72 16.08 9.95
CA GLY A 487 6.06 16.35 11.24
C GLY A 487 4.58 15.97 11.27
N LEU A 488 3.84 16.31 10.22
CA LEU A 488 2.42 15.98 10.03
C LEU A 488 2.23 14.47 9.81
N GLU A 489 3.04 13.90 8.93
CA GLU A 489 3.08 12.48 8.58
C GLU A 489 3.32 11.59 9.82
N ILE A 490 4.23 12.00 10.71
CA ILE A 490 4.48 11.32 12.00
C ILE A 490 3.27 11.43 12.94
N ALA A 491 2.56 12.56 12.95
CA ALA A 491 1.32 12.70 13.71
C ALA A 491 0.19 11.81 13.17
N MET A 492 0.10 11.64 11.84
CA MET A 492 -0.84 10.74 11.17
C MET A 492 -0.54 9.28 11.50
N HIS A 493 0.69 8.82 11.26
CA HIS A 493 1.14 7.47 11.63
C HIS A 493 0.88 7.20 13.12
N TYR A 494 1.25 8.11 14.04
CA TYR A 494 0.98 7.94 15.47
C TYR A 494 -0.51 7.67 15.76
N LYS A 495 -1.41 8.44 15.15
CA LYS A 495 -2.86 8.30 15.33
C LYS A 495 -3.38 6.96 14.80
N ILE A 496 -2.99 6.58 13.58
CA ILE A 496 -3.43 5.34 12.92
C ILE A 496 -2.94 4.12 13.72
N ARG A 497 -1.64 4.05 14.02
CA ARG A 497 -1.05 2.97 14.84
C ARG A 497 -1.73 2.88 16.20
N SER A 498 -1.97 4.03 16.84
CA SER A 498 -2.71 4.07 18.12
C SER A 498 -4.20 3.67 18.00
N ARG A 499 -4.88 3.84 16.85
CA ARG A 499 -6.28 3.38 16.63
C ARG A 499 -6.36 1.88 16.37
N LEU A 500 -5.36 1.32 15.69
CA LEU A 500 -5.26 -0.11 15.43
C LEU A 500 -4.90 -0.88 16.72
N LEU A 501 -3.79 -0.54 17.37
CA LEU A 501 -3.25 -1.24 18.54
C LEU A 501 -4.15 -1.17 19.80
N ARG A 502 -5.05 -0.17 19.91
CA ARG A 502 -5.97 -0.04 21.06
C ARG A 502 -7.18 -0.98 21.01
N LYS A 503 -7.64 -1.39 19.81
CA LYS A 503 -8.76 -2.33 19.63
C LYS A 503 -8.23 -3.55 18.87
N SER A 504 -7.83 -4.58 19.61
CA SER A 504 -7.26 -5.80 19.03
C SER A 504 -8.25 -6.55 18.16
N ALA A 505 -7.78 -7.08 17.03
CA ALA A 505 -8.42 -8.18 16.33
C ALA A 505 -8.36 -9.47 17.18
N LYS A 506 -9.17 -10.47 16.82
CA LYS A 506 -9.01 -11.87 17.25
C LYS A 506 -8.47 -12.65 16.05
N PHE A 507 -7.19 -12.98 16.04
CA PHE A 507 -6.62 -13.69 14.90
C PHE A 507 -7.12 -15.14 14.86
N LEU A 508 -7.74 -15.50 13.74
CA LEU A 508 -8.29 -16.83 13.45
C LEU A 508 -7.80 -17.34 12.10
N MET A 509 -7.89 -16.51 11.05
CA MET A 509 -7.50 -16.85 9.67
C MET A 509 -6.77 -15.73 8.93
N GLY A 510 -6.78 -14.49 9.44
CA GLY A 510 -6.17 -13.33 8.78
C GLY A 510 -7.00 -12.78 7.61
N GLN A 511 -8.32 -13.01 7.60
CA GLN A 511 -9.21 -12.68 6.49
C GLN A 511 -10.17 -11.51 6.80
N GLU A 512 -10.48 -11.23 8.07
CA GLU A 512 -11.26 -10.04 8.41
C GLU A 512 -10.43 -8.78 8.10
N LEU A 513 -11.06 -7.73 7.56
CA LEU A 513 -10.41 -6.43 7.33
C LEU A 513 -9.65 -5.92 8.58
N ARG A 514 -10.20 -6.17 9.77
CA ARG A 514 -9.56 -5.81 11.04
C ARG A 514 -8.35 -6.66 11.41
N GLU A 515 -8.31 -7.95 11.02
CA GLU A 515 -7.10 -8.76 11.09
C GLU A 515 -6.05 -8.19 10.12
N ILE A 516 -6.43 -7.98 8.85
CA ILE A 516 -5.55 -7.50 7.77
C ILE A 516 -4.87 -6.18 8.18
N SER A 517 -5.62 -5.14 8.52
CA SER A 517 -5.03 -3.84 8.94
C SER A 517 -4.09 -3.96 10.15
N CYS A 518 -4.30 -4.95 11.03
CA CYS A 518 -3.41 -5.17 12.17
C CYS A 518 -2.16 -5.98 11.77
N MET A 519 -2.26 -6.91 10.82
CA MET A 519 -1.10 -7.65 10.30
C MET A 519 -0.16 -6.74 9.51
N GLU A 520 -0.72 -5.90 8.64
CA GLU A 520 0.06 -4.90 7.90
C GLU A 520 0.78 -3.94 8.85
N LEU A 521 0.10 -3.49 9.91
CA LEU A 521 0.78 -2.70 10.94
C LEU A 521 1.93 -3.47 11.63
N VAL A 522 1.76 -4.76 11.93
CA VAL A 522 2.85 -5.55 12.54
C VAL A 522 4.00 -5.77 11.55
N ARG A 523 3.71 -6.02 10.25
CA ARG A 523 4.70 -6.05 9.16
C ARG A 523 5.48 -4.75 9.10
N ASP A 524 4.81 -3.61 9.08
CA ASP A 524 5.44 -2.29 8.96
C ASP A 524 6.28 -1.96 10.20
N LEU A 525 5.83 -2.33 11.40
CA LEU A 525 6.61 -2.19 12.64
C LEU A 525 7.85 -3.08 12.65
N ILE A 526 7.78 -4.29 12.05
CA ILE A 526 8.92 -5.19 11.85
C ILE A 526 9.92 -4.56 10.87
N VAL A 527 9.46 -4.06 9.72
CA VAL A 527 10.33 -3.48 8.68
C VAL A 527 10.94 -2.14 9.12
N GLU A 528 10.20 -1.30 9.84
CA GLU A 528 10.71 -0.04 10.43
C GLU A 528 11.49 -0.24 11.74
N SER A 529 11.62 -1.47 12.27
CA SER A 529 12.40 -1.71 13.49
C SER A 529 13.88 -1.35 13.27
N TYR A 530 14.43 -0.57 14.19
CA TYR A 530 15.76 0.05 14.07
C TYR A 530 15.95 0.91 12.81
N ALA A 531 14.90 1.46 12.20
CA ALA A 531 15.02 2.35 11.03
C ALA A 531 15.91 3.58 11.30
N ASN A 532 16.04 4.00 12.56
CA ASN A 532 16.94 5.06 13.02
C ASN A 532 18.43 4.66 13.07
N LEU A 533 18.79 3.41 12.81
CA LEU A 533 20.18 2.93 12.77
C LEU A 533 20.71 2.82 11.33
N PRO A 534 21.99 3.17 11.11
CA PRO A 534 22.67 2.85 9.85
C PRO A 534 22.72 1.34 9.60
N VAL A 535 22.60 0.95 8.32
CA VAL A 535 22.70 -0.45 7.88
C VAL A 535 24.02 -1.08 8.37
N GLY A 536 23.92 -2.27 8.96
CA GLY A 536 25.06 -3.01 9.51
C GLY A 536 25.52 -2.58 10.91
N CYS A 537 24.83 -1.63 11.57
CA CYS A 537 25.07 -1.32 12.98
C CYS A 537 24.14 -2.12 13.90
N LYS A 538 24.70 -2.82 14.90
CA LYS A 538 23.94 -3.37 16.03
C LYS A 538 23.50 -2.26 16.98
N ALA A 539 22.31 -2.41 17.55
CA ALA A 539 21.70 -1.49 18.48
C ALA A 539 22.34 -1.56 19.88
N LYS A 540 22.33 -0.44 20.60
CA LYS A 540 22.70 -0.38 22.03
C LYS A 540 21.49 -0.40 22.98
N HIS A 541 20.29 -0.29 22.42
CA HIS A 541 19.02 -0.22 23.14
C HIS A 541 17.95 -1.02 22.38
N PRO A 542 16.92 -1.57 23.05
CA PRO A 542 15.84 -2.29 22.38
C PRO A 542 15.08 -1.39 21.40
N SER A 543 14.52 -2.00 20.35
CA SER A 543 13.56 -1.34 19.47
C SER A 543 12.25 -1.05 20.21
N ASN A 544 11.75 0.18 20.06
CA ASN A 544 10.41 0.55 20.49
C ASN A 544 9.36 -0.23 19.70
N ASN A 545 9.56 -0.42 18.39
CA ASN A 545 8.63 -1.18 17.54
C ASN A 545 8.52 -2.65 18.00
N LEU A 546 9.62 -3.32 18.31
CA LEU A 546 9.59 -4.68 18.88
C LEU A 546 8.84 -4.73 20.22
N SER A 547 9.02 -3.71 21.06
CA SER A 547 8.30 -3.57 22.34
C SER A 547 6.79 -3.38 22.13
N VAL A 548 6.37 -2.64 21.09
CA VAL A 548 4.96 -2.52 20.67
C VAL A 548 4.40 -3.86 20.21
N ILE A 549 5.14 -4.58 19.36
CA ILE A 549 4.72 -5.87 18.79
C ILE A 549 4.50 -6.89 19.91
N GLN A 550 5.42 -6.97 20.88
CA GLN A 550 5.28 -7.87 22.03
C GLN A 550 4.00 -7.56 22.84
N GLU A 551 3.72 -6.29 23.16
CA GLU A 551 2.50 -5.88 23.86
C GLU A 551 1.23 -6.21 23.06
N PHE A 552 1.25 -6.01 21.74
CA PHE A 552 0.12 -6.30 20.87
C PHE A 552 -0.17 -7.81 20.80
N VAL A 553 0.85 -8.62 20.53
CA VAL A 553 0.77 -10.09 20.44
C VAL A 553 0.18 -10.71 21.71
N GLN A 554 0.60 -10.22 22.88
CA GLN A 554 0.11 -10.67 24.18
C GLN A 554 -1.40 -10.45 24.36
N ARG A 555 -1.93 -9.34 23.84
CA ARG A 555 -3.38 -9.03 23.92
C ARG A 555 -4.19 -9.71 22.81
N SER A 556 -3.62 -9.81 21.61
CA SER A 556 -4.34 -10.25 20.41
C SER A 556 -4.44 -11.75 20.23
N LYS A 557 -3.61 -12.52 20.95
CA LYS A 557 -3.52 -13.99 20.85
C LYS A 557 -3.11 -14.48 19.46
N MET A 558 -2.46 -13.63 18.65
CA MET A 558 -1.94 -13.93 17.31
C MET A 558 -1.04 -15.18 17.27
N LEU A 559 -0.31 -15.44 18.35
CA LEU A 559 0.58 -16.59 18.53
C LEU A 559 0.00 -17.66 19.48
N ARG A 560 -1.34 -17.77 19.56
CA ARG A 560 -2.05 -18.81 20.35
C ARG A 560 -2.67 -19.90 19.47
N LYS A 561 -3.05 -19.56 18.25
CA LYS A 561 -3.49 -20.50 17.21
C LYS A 561 -2.67 -20.22 15.96
N ILE A 562 -1.57 -20.98 15.79
CA ILE A 562 -0.78 -20.96 14.56
C ILE A 562 -1.25 -21.99 13.53
N PHE A 563 -2.25 -22.81 13.89
CA PHE A 563 -3.05 -23.65 13.00
C PHE A 563 -4.52 -23.54 13.42
N HIS A 564 -5.45 -23.62 12.45
CA HIS A 564 -6.89 -23.50 12.73
C HIS A 564 -7.74 -24.72 12.30
N CYS A 565 -7.31 -25.46 11.27
CA CYS A 565 -7.77 -26.82 10.92
C CYS A 565 -6.54 -27.65 10.49
N LEU A 566 -6.61 -28.99 10.61
CA LEU A 566 -5.50 -29.92 10.37
C LEU A 566 -5.42 -30.40 8.90
N GLU A 567 -5.80 -29.55 7.95
CA GLU A 567 -5.89 -29.91 6.52
C GLU A 567 -4.90 -29.09 5.68
N GLU A 568 -4.32 -29.73 4.67
CA GLU A 568 -3.32 -29.18 3.72
C GLU A 568 -3.81 -27.93 2.97
N LYS A 569 -5.12 -27.67 2.95
CA LYS A 569 -5.78 -26.54 2.28
C LYS A 569 -6.17 -25.44 3.26
N SER A 570 -5.23 -25.09 4.14
CA SER A 570 -5.36 -23.95 5.05
C SER A 570 -5.51 -22.64 4.26
N ASN A 571 -6.73 -22.09 4.23
CA ASN A 571 -7.03 -20.75 3.67
C ASN A 571 -6.48 -19.58 4.55
N MET A 572 -5.55 -19.84 5.46
CA MET A 572 -4.98 -18.84 6.37
C MET A 572 -4.07 -17.87 5.60
N ASN A 573 -4.27 -16.57 5.81
CA ASN A 573 -3.59 -15.51 5.08
C ASN A 573 -2.04 -15.68 5.10
N PRO A 574 -1.35 -15.63 3.95
CA PRO A 574 0.12 -15.76 3.88
C PRO A 574 0.87 -14.79 4.79
N LEU A 575 0.37 -13.56 4.96
CA LEU A 575 0.94 -12.58 5.88
C LEU A 575 0.77 -12.99 7.34
N LEU A 576 -0.35 -13.62 7.73
CA LEU A 576 -0.52 -14.17 9.08
C LEU A 576 0.53 -15.25 9.36
N GLN A 577 0.69 -16.18 8.43
CA GLN A 577 1.65 -17.28 8.53
C GLN A 577 3.09 -16.75 8.65
N THR A 578 3.45 -15.80 7.78
CA THR A 578 4.78 -15.18 7.75
C THR A 578 5.08 -14.42 9.03
N LEU A 579 4.11 -13.65 9.56
CA LEU A 579 4.27 -12.95 10.84
C LEU A 579 4.37 -13.92 12.03
N GLN A 580 3.59 -15.00 12.05
CA GLN A 580 3.70 -16.05 13.08
C GLN A 580 5.09 -16.70 13.08
N LEU A 581 5.66 -16.93 11.89
CA LEU A 581 7.01 -17.50 11.72
C LEU A 581 8.11 -16.52 12.17
N VAL A 582 8.08 -15.26 11.72
CA VAL A 582 9.08 -14.23 12.13
C VAL A 582 9.07 -14.01 13.66
N LEU A 583 7.91 -14.16 14.30
CA LEU A 583 7.74 -13.98 15.74
C LEU A 583 7.98 -15.27 16.56
N THR A 584 8.58 -16.31 15.98
CA THR A 584 8.96 -17.56 16.68
C THR A 584 9.77 -17.32 17.97
N HIS A 585 10.64 -16.30 17.99
CA HIS A 585 11.38 -15.91 19.19
C HIS A 585 10.46 -15.54 20.38
N LEU A 586 9.31 -14.89 20.13
CA LEU A 586 8.30 -14.64 21.16
C LEU A 586 7.58 -15.93 21.58
N GLN A 587 7.32 -16.84 20.64
CA GLN A 587 6.67 -18.13 20.95
C GLN A 587 7.50 -18.99 21.91
N LEU A 588 8.82 -18.99 21.75
CA LEU A 588 9.75 -19.78 22.57
C LEU A 588 10.14 -19.10 23.89
N ASN A 589 10.31 -17.77 23.91
CA ASN A 589 10.98 -17.07 25.02
C ASN A 589 10.14 -15.97 25.72
N SER A 590 9.00 -15.53 25.17
CA SER A 590 8.15 -14.51 25.84
C SER A 590 7.27 -15.18 26.91
N PRO A 591 7.40 -14.84 28.22
CA PRO A 591 6.68 -15.56 29.30
C PRO A 591 5.16 -15.58 29.11
N SER A 592 4.59 -14.49 28.58
CA SER A 592 3.16 -14.32 28.33
C SER A 592 2.64 -15.04 27.06
N VAL A 593 3.51 -15.69 26.28
CA VAL A 593 3.18 -16.39 25.02
C VAL A 593 3.61 -17.86 25.06
N ARG A 594 4.76 -18.15 25.68
CA ARG A 594 5.32 -19.49 25.91
C ARG A 594 4.29 -20.46 26.51
N GLY A 595 3.39 -19.98 27.37
CA GLY A 595 2.31 -20.77 27.98
C GLY A 595 1.09 -21.06 27.08
N ASN A 596 1.13 -20.76 25.78
CA ASN A 596 0.10 -21.21 24.83
C ASN A 596 0.39 -22.67 24.41
N PRO A 597 -0.60 -23.59 24.42
CA PRO A 597 -0.39 -25.00 24.03
C PRO A 597 0.01 -25.14 22.55
N SER A 598 0.77 -26.19 22.20
CA SER A 598 1.16 -26.49 20.81
C SER A 598 0.05 -27.30 20.13
N LEU A 599 -1.05 -26.61 19.80
CA LEU A 599 -2.19 -27.19 19.11
C LEU A 599 -1.75 -27.83 17.78
N GLY A 600 -2.27 -29.02 17.48
CA GLY A 600 -1.92 -29.77 16.27
C GLY A 600 -0.52 -30.37 16.27
N PHE A 601 0.04 -30.71 17.45
CA PHE A 601 1.37 -31.33 17.53
C PHE A 601 1.48 -32.61 16.69
N ALA A 602 0.55 -33.57 16.78
CA ALA A 602 0.61 -34.82 16.01
C ALA A 602 0.69 -34.60 14.47
N TYR A 603 -0.01 -33.59 13.94
CA TYR A 603 0.11 -33.22 12.52
C TYR A 603 1.40 -32.44 12.20
N SER A 604 1.99 -31.77 13.19
CA SER A 604 3.33 -31.18 13.08
C SER A 604 4.42 -32.25 13.10
N GLN A 605 4.30 -33.27 13.98
CA GLN A 605 5.16 -34.47 14.03
C GLN A 605 5.09 -35.24 12.70
N PHE A 606 3.89 -35.42 12.13
CA PHE A 606 3.72 -35.90 10.75
C PHE A 606 4.51 -35.05 9.75
N ALA A 607 4.18 -33.76 9.64
CA ALA A 607 4.75 -32.88 8.61
C ALA A 607 6.28 -32.70 8.67
N VAL A 608 6.92 -32.86 9.84
CA VAL A 608 8.39 -32.81 9.93
C VAL A 608 9.08 -34.07 9.39
N TYR A 609 8.47 -35.25 9.52
CA TYR A 609 9.00 -36.54 9.03
C TYR A 609 8.42 -37.02 7.69
N SER A 610 7.34 -36.39 7.19
CA SER A 610 6.83 -36.57 5.82
C SER A 610 7.94 -36.35 4.77
N HIS A 611 7.80 -36.95 3.59
CA HIS A 611 8.82 -36.82 2.55
C HIS A 611 8.91 -35.34 2.08
N PRO A 612 10.13 -34.80 1.85
CA PRO A 612 10.33 -33.45 1.33
C PRO A 612 9.67 -33.15 -0.01
N ASP A 613 9.21 -34.16 -0.75
CA ASP A 613 8.52 -33.97 -2.02
C ASP A 613 7.00 -33.77 -1.79
N ASP A 614 6.45 -34.33 -0.70
CA ASP A 614 5.08 -34.10 -0.22
C ASP A 614 4.99 -32.75 0.52
N PHE A 615 5.96 -32.49 1.40
CA PHE A 615 6.09 -31.27 2.18
C PHE A 615 7.41 -30.56 1.83
N PRO A 616 7.50 -29.85 0.69
CA PRO A 616 8.71 -29.14 0.28
C PRO A 616 8.91 -27.86 1.09
N MET A 617 10.18 -27.51 1.34
CA MET A 617 10.56 -26.30 2.08
C MET A 617 10.60 -25.05 1.19
N PHE A 618 10.82 -25.25 -0.11
CA PHE A 618 10.81 -24.20 -1.14
C PHE A 618 9.89 -24.63 -2.28
N SER A 619 9.21 -23.68 -2.91
CA SER A 619 8.29 -23.97 -4.01
C SER A 619 9.00 -24.71 -5.16
N ALA A 620 8.41 -25.79 -5.68
CA ALA A 620 8.97 -26.56 -6.79
C ALA A 620 9.18 -25.71 -8.07
N ASN A 621 8.41 -24.62 -8.22
CA ASN A 621 8.54 -23.65 -9.32
C ASN A 621 9.49 -22.48 -8.99
N SER A 622 9.93 -22.34 -7.73
CA SER A 622 10.76 -21.23 -7.26
C SER A 622 11.49 -21.57 -5.95
N ILE A 623 12.79 -21.84 -6.02
CA ILE A 623 13.69 -22.03 -4.86
C ILE A 623 13.80 -20.79 -3.93
N TRP A 624 13.05 -19.74 -4.23
CA TRP A 624 13.07 -18.44 -3.55
C TRP A 624 11.84 -18.17 -2.67
N GLN A 625 10.78 -18.96 -2.85
CA GLN A 625 9.54 -18.81 -2.11
C GLN A 625 9.46 -19.92 -1.06
N ILE A 626 9.39 -19.52 0.21
CA ILE A 626 9.42 -20.45 1.34
C ILE A 626 8.05 -21.09 1.57
N SER A 627 8.06 -22.34 2.03
CA SER A 627 6.87 -23.02 2.54
C SER A 627 6.62 -22.60 3.98
N THR A 628 5.88 -21.50 4.15
CA THR A 628 5.48 -20.99 5.48
C THR A 628 4.77 -22.06 6.31
N ASN A 629 3.97 -22.93 5.68
CA ASN A 629 3.28 -24.03 6.34
C ASN A 629 4.24 -25.02 7.01
N LEU A 630 5.24 -25.55 6.27
CA LEU A 630 6.23 -26.47 6.84
C LEU A 630 7.07 -25.78 7.93
N LEU A 631 7.51 -24.55 7.68
CA LEU A 631 8.36 -23.82 8.62
C LEU A 631 7.62 -23.51 9.93
N LEU A 632 6.29 -23.29 9.88
CA LEU A 632 5.44 -23.22 11.07
C LEU A 632 5.29 -24.58 11.78
N HIS A 633 5.21 -25.71 11.06
CA HIS A 633 5.18 -27.02 11.69
C HIS A 633 6.48 -27.34 12.42
N ILE A 634 7.64 -27.05 11.83
CA ILE A 634 8.95 -27.18 12.48
C ILE A 634 9.03 -26.27 13.72
N ALA A 635 8.56 -25.01 13.62
CA ALA A 635 8.51 -24.10 14.76
C ALA A 635 7.58 -24.57 15.89
N ASN A 636 6.42 -25.16 15.56
CA ASN A 636 5.47 -25.72 16.53
C ASN A 636 5.99 -27.00 17.20
N PHE A 637 6.66 -27.86 16.42
CA PHE A 637 7.30 -29.07 16.90
C PHE A 637 8.35 -28.76 17.97
N PHE A 638 9.32 -27.88 17.68
CA PHE A 638 10.31 -27.50 18.69
C PHE A 638 9.71 -26.66 19.82
N LYS A 639 8.68 -25.84 19.57
CA LYS A 639 7.95 -25.16 20.63
C LYS A 639 7.37 -26.15 21.64
N HIS A 640 6.79 -27.27 21.20
CA HIS A 640 6.24 -28.31 22.08
C HIS A 640 7.33 -28.83 23.03
N HIS A 641 8.40 -29.43 22.49
CA HIS A 641 9.49 -30.02 23.28
C HIS A 641 10.27 -29.02 24.15
N LEU A 642 10.45 -27.78 23.69
CA LEU A 642 11.17 -26.73 24.42
C LEU A 642 10.31 -26.09 25.54
N THR A 643 8.99 -26.04 25.39
CA THR A 643 8.14 -25.18 26.26
C THR A 643 7.06 -25.91 27.05
N GLU A 644 6.73 -27.15 26.72
CA GLU A 644 5.71 -27.93 27.42
C GLU A 644 6.32 -28.90 28.44
N LYS A 645 5.93 -28.73 29.71
CA LYS A 645 6.43 -29.52 30.83
C LYS A 645 5.99 -30.99 30.81
N GLY A 646 4.94 -31.32 30.03
CA GLY A 646 4.45 -32.69 29.89
C GLY A 646 5.48 -33.61 29.22
N GLU A 647 6.03 -33.17 28.10
CA GLU A 647 7.00 -33.94 27.30
C GLU A 647 8.34 -34.08 28.00
N ASN A 648 8.80 -32.99 28.65
CA ASN A 648 10.05 -32.91 29.39
C ASN A 648 11.33 -33.27 28.60
N THR A 649 11.27 -33.43 27.27
CA THR A 649 12.43 -33.81 26.44
C THR A 649 13.52 -32.74 26.39
N LEU A 650 13.14 -31.47 26.17
CA LEU A 650 14.06 -30.32 26.22
C LEU A 650 13.67 -29.26 27.26
N TYR A 651 12.50 -29.39 27.90
CA TYR A 651 11.91 -28.36 28.76
C TYR A 651 12.84 -27.86 29.87
N GLU A 652 13.39 -28.76 30.70
CA GLU A 652 14.24 -28.32 31.82
C GLU A 652 15.61 -27.80 31.34
N LEU A 653 16.21 -28.38 30.29
CA LEU A 653 17.41 -27.84 29.65
C LEU A 653 17.17 -26.41 29.13
N PHE A 654 16.05 -26.20 28.43
CA PHE A 654 15.67 -24.89 27.89
C PHE A 654 15.26 -23.88 28.97
N ASN A 655 14.93 -24.33 30.19
CA ASN A 655 14.76 -23.47 31.34
C ASN A 655 16.10 -23.05 31.96
N GLN A 656 17.05 -23.98 32.06
CA GLN A 656 18.38 -23.78 32.66
C GLN A 656 19.27 -22.77 31.90
N LEU A 657 19.10 -22.64 30.57
CA LEU A 657 19.80 -21.63 29.77
C LEU A 657 19.66 -20.21 30.35
N LYS A 658 20.72 -19.40 30.32
CA LYS A 658 20.69 -17.98 30.72
C LYS A 658 19.86 -17.15 29.73
N ALA A 659 19.56 -15.90 30.08
CA ALA A 659 18.71 -15.03 29.26
C ALA A 659 19.30 -14.71 27.85
N HIS A 660 20.63 -14.59 27.73
CA HIS A 660 21.31 -14.34 26.44
C HIS A 660 21.50 -15.61 25.59
N GLU A 661 21.38 -16.79 26.20
CA GLU A 661 21.48 -18.08 25.52
C GLU A 661 20.16 -18.55 24.91
N LYS A 662 19.06 -17.82 25.10
CA LYS A 662 17.70 -18.15 24.63
C LYS A 662 17.36 -17.39 23.34
N PRO A 663 16.43 -17.92 22.50
CA PRO A 663 15.96 -17.25 21.29
C PRO A 663 15.52 -15.80 21.55
N LYS A 664 16.07 -14.87 20.78
CA LYS A 664 15.85 -13.43 20.90
C LYS A 664 15.46 -12.80 19.56
N ALA A 665 14.87 -11.60 19.62
CA ALA A 665 14.64 -10.79 18.44
C ALA A 665 15.96 -10.28 17.84
N TRP A 666 15.92 -9.78 16.61
CA TRP A 666 17.05 -9.13 15.96
C TRP A 666 17.42 -7.80 16.63
N ASP A 667 18.68 -7.40 16.49
CA ASP A 667 19.28 -6.25 17.17
C ASP A 667 19.73 -5.14 16.20
N SER A 668 19.32 -5.22 14.94
CA SER A 668 19.79 -4.35 13.86
C SER A 668 18.74 -4.24 12.76
N ARG A 669 18.85 -3.19 11.94
CA ARG A 669 17.87 -2.87 10.88
C ARG A 669 17.82 -3.99 9.82
N LEU A 670 16.62 -4.51 9.56
CA LEU A 670 16.39 -5.51 8.52
C LEU A 670 16.72 -4.95 7.13
N VAL A 671 17.44 -5.71 6.31
CA VAL A 671 17.88 -5.28 4.98
C VAL A 671 17.83 -6.39 3.94
N GLN A 672 17.44 -6.03 2.72
CA GLN A 672 17.39 -6.95 1.59
C GLN A 672 18.79 -7.18 1.02
N GLY A 673 19.15 -8.44 0.74
CA GLY A 673 20.47 -8.79 0.20
C GLY A 673 21.65 -8.59 1.19
N GLY A 674 21.37 -8.35 2.48
CA GLY A 674 22.40 -8.39 3.51
C GLY A 674 22.96 -9.81 3.62
N GLY A 675 24.15 -10.05 3.08
CA GLY A 675 24.77 -11.36 3.04
C GLY A 675 25.34 -11.82 4.39
N ALA A 676 26.37 -12.67 4.35
CA ALA A 676 27.02 -13.29 5.52
C ALA A 676 27.33 -12.32 6.69
N LYS A 677 27.61 -11.05 6.40
CA LYS A 677 27.88 -9.98 7.39
C LYS A 677 26.70 -9.62 8.30
N THR A 678 25.54 -10.28 8.15
CA THR A 678 24.34 -10.06 8.99
C THR A 678 24.03 -11.20 9.94
N LEU A 679 24.68 -12.36 9.82
CA LEU A 679 24.52 -13.47 10.76
C LEU A 679 25.56 -13.35 11.89
N GLY A 680 25.18 -13.74 13.10
CA GLY A 680 26.15 -13.91 14.19
C GLY A 680 26.95 -15.21 14.02
N LYS A 681 28.13 -15.27 14.65
CA LYS A 681 29.01 -16.44 14.58
C LYS A 681 28.50 -17.64 15.41
N HIS A 682 28.04 -17.41 16.64
CA HIS A 682 27.75 -18.46 17.62
C HIS A 682 26.26 -18.83 17.66
N TRP A 683 25.94 -20.12 17.62
CA TRP A 683 24.58 -20.65 17.61
C TRP A 683 24.44 -21.77 18.64
N LYS A 684 23.24 -21.88 19.23
CA LYS A 684 22.81 -23.06 20.00
C LYS A 684 21.55 -23.63 19.37
N GLY A 685 21.39 -24.95 19.43
CA GLY A 685 20.28 -25.63 18.77
C GLY A 685 20.17 -27.11 19.08
N THR A 686 19.34 -27.79 18.30
CA THR A 686 18.98 -29.20 18.45
C THR A 686 18.37 -29.72 17.14
N TYR A 687 18.40 -31.03 16.97
CA TYR A 687 17.66 -31.75 15.94
C TYR A 687 16.87 -32.90 16.59
N ALA A 688 15.86 -33.38 15.87
CA ALA A 688 15.11 -34.58 16.24
C ALA A 688 15.20 -35.63 15.12
N TYR A 689 15.05 -36.89 15.49
CA TYR A 689 15.14 -38.06 14.63
C TYR A 689 14.26 -39.20 15.18
N LEU A 690 14.16 -40.29 14.42
CA LEU A 690 13.48 -41.53 14.85
C LEU A 690 14.46 -42.70 14.74
N HIS A 691 14.52 -43.54 15.77
CA HIS A 691 15.38 -44.73 15.77
C HIS A 691 14.80 -45.88 14.93
N ASP A 692 13.48 -46.04 14.90
CA ASP A 692 12.82 -47.12 14.16
C ASP A 692 12.32 -46.64 12.79
N LEU A 693 12.85 -47.26 11.73
CA LEU A 693 12.39 -47.04 10.36
C LEU A 693 10.92 -47.44 10.16
N PHE A 694 10.40 -48.37 10.98
CA PHE A 694 8.99 -48.76 10.97
C PHE A 694 8.08 -47.69 11.60
N GLU A 695 8.51 -46.96 12.64
CA GLU A 695 7.76 -45.80 13.15
C GLU A 695 7.65 -44.69 12.11
N MET A 696 8.75 -44.37 11.42
CA MET A 696 8.72 -43.38 10.33
C MET A 696 7.87 -43.85 9.14
N ASP A 697 7.96 -45.12 8.73
CA ASP A 697 7.10 -45.68 7.68
C ASP A 697 5.62 -45.72 8.13
N LEU A 698 5.33 -45.90 9.42
CA LEU A 698 3.98 -45.74 9.97
C LEU A 698 3.51 -44.29 9.86
N ILE A 699 4.29 -43.30 10.35
CA ILE A 699 3.96 -41.87 10.26
C ILE A 699 3.61 -41.49 8.81
N ARG A 700 4.44 -41.89 7.85
CA ARG A 700 4.26 -41.59 6.41
C ARG A 700 3.08 -42.33 5.76
N ARG A 701 2.56 -43.40 6.37
CA ARG A 701 1.39 -44.17 5.91
C ARG A 701 0.11 -43.83 6.68
N CYS A 702 0.19 -43.07 7.77
CA CYS A 702 -0.95 -42.69 8.59
C CYS A 702 -1.76 -41.55 7.93
N GLU A 703 -3.08 -41.62 8.08
CA GLU A 703 -3.97 -40.53 7.67
C GLU A 703 -3.82 -39.33 8.64
N PRO A 704 -3.69 -38.10 8.13
CA PRO A 704 -3.71 -36.89 8.95
C PRO A 704 -4.91 -36.84 9.90
N GLY A 705 -4.65 -36.53 11.18
CA GLY A 705 -5.68 -36.37 12.21
C GLY A 705 -6.02 -37.61 13.03
N LYS A 706 -5.37 -38.77 12.80
CA LYS A 706 -5.36 -39.88 13.77
C LYS A 706 -4.24 -39.67 14.79
N GLU A 707 -4.59 -39.68 16.08
CA GLU A 707 -3.63 -39.50 17.18
C GLU A 707 -2.79 -40.77 17.39
N TYR A 708 -1.67 -40.84 16.70
CA TYR A 708 -0.54 -41.71 17.03
C TYR A 708 0.57 -40.85 17.63
N PHE A 709 1.05 -41.21 18.82
CA PHE A 709 2.15 -40.53 19.50
C PHE A 709 3.41 -41.39 19.36
N PHE A 710 4.35 -40.93 18.54
CA PHE A 710 5.66 -41.57 18.37
C PHE A 710 6.69 -40.94 19.32
N THR A 711 7.70 -41.70 19.74
CA THR A 711 8.68 -41.23 20.72
C THR A 711 9.82 -40.50 20.02
N ASP A 712 9.68 -39.18 19.85
CA ASP A 712 10.71 -38.33 19.22
C ASP A 712 12.07 -38.51 19.90
N SER A 713 13.04 -39.01 19.15
CA SER A 713 14.42 -39.12 19.61
C SER A 713 15.11 -37.79 19.37
N ILE A 714 15.28 -37.01 20.43
CA ILE A 714 15.92 -35.70 20.39
C ILE A 714 17.31 -35.84 20.99
N ASP A 715 18.35 -35.38 20.29
CA ASP A 715 19.67 -35.35 20.88
C ASP A 715 19.75 -34.26 21.96
N HIS A 716 20.08 -34.71 23.17
CA HIS A 716 20.15 -33.89 24.38
C HIS A 716 21.12 -34.45 25.43
N HIS A 717 21.93 -35.47 25.08
CA HIS A 717 22.73 -36.23 26.05
C HIS A 717 23.77 -35.36 26.79
N ASP A 718 24.39 -34.42 26.08
CA ASP A 718 25.34 -33.43 26.63
C ASP A 718 24.78 -31.98 26.59
N GLY A 719 23.46 -31.84 26.40
CA GLY A 719 22.75 -30.56 26.34
C GLY A 719 22.43 -30.07 24.93
N PHE A 720 22.46 -28.75 24.70
CA PHE A 720 22.17 -28.16 23.38
C PHE A 720 23.43 -28.10 22.52
N GLN A 721 23.33 -28.62 21.29
CA GLN A 721 24.36 -28.57 20.26
C GLN A 721 24.84 -27.12 20.04
N THR A 722 26.15 -26.92 20.06
CA THR A 722 26.79 -25.64 19.69
C THR A 722 27.24 -25.65 18.25
N LEU A 723 27.15 -24.52 17.56
CA LEU A 723 27.61 -24.34 16.18
C LEU A 723 28.23 -22.95 15.99
N GLU A 724 29.46 -22.89 15.51
CA GLU A 724 30.11 -21.67 15.06
C GLU A 724 30.19 -21.64 13.52
N LEU A 725 29.82 -20.50 12.92
CA LEU A 725 29.84 -20.29 11.46
C LEU A 725 30.89 -19.24 11.07
N ASP A 726 31.80 -19.62 10.17
CA ASP A 726 32.87 -18.76 9.65
C ASP A 726 32.71 -18.49 8.15
N PHE A 727 32.56 -17.20 7.83
CA PHE A 727 32.30 -16.69 6.48
C PHE A 727 33.52 -15.96 5.86
N GLU A 728 34.67 -15.98 6.52
CA GLU A 728 35.94 -15.50 5.96
C GLU A 728 36.80 -16.70 5.55
N PRO A 729 36.79 -17.12 4.27
CA PRO A 729 37.47 -18.33 3.84
C PRO A 729 38.99 -18.10 3.75
N GLU A 730 39.75 -18.93 4.45
CA GLU A 730 41.13 -19.23 4.05
C GLU A 730 41.16 -19.88 2.66
N ALA A 731 42.34 -19.99 2.05
CA ALA A 731 42.48 -20.23 0.61
C ALA A 731 41.89 -21.56 0.10
N ASN A 732 41.64 -22.53 0.98
CA ASN A 732 41.09 -23.85 0.66
C ASN A 732 39.55 -23.84 0.68
N ARG A 733 38.93 -23.48 -0.45
CA ARG A 733 37.48 -23.71 -0.64
C ARG A 733 37.20 -25.21 -0.70
N ALA A 734 36.52 -25.74 0.32
CA ALA A 734 36.01 -27.11 0.28
C ALA A 734 35.17 -27.33 -0.99
N ARG A 735 35.45 -28.42 -1.73
CA ARG A 735 34.64 -28.80 -2.89
C ARG A 735 33.29 -29.31 -2.41
N TRP A 736 32.22 -28.67 -2.86
CA TRP A 736 30.84 -29.10 -2.58
C TRP A 736 30.54 -30.41 -3.34
N PRO A 737 30.24 -31.54 -2.66
CA PRO A 737 30.14 -32.84 -3.33
C PRO A 737 28.92 -32.94 -4.26
N LYS A 738 29.05 -33.69 -5.37
CA LYS A 738 27.98 -33.87 -6.36
C LYS A 738 26.72 -34.49 -5.77
N VAL A 739 26.87 -35.48 -4.88
CA VAL A 739 25.73 -36.16 -4.21
C VAL A 739 24.96 -35.22 -3.28
N PHE A 740 25.67 -34.34 -2.56
CA PHE A 740 25.05 -33.29 -1.75
C PHE A 740 24.28 -32.31 -2.64
N GLU A 741 24.83 -31.94 -3.81
CA GLU A 741 24.12 -31.07 -4.75
C GLU A 741 22.88 -31.73 -5.38
N SER A 742 22.91 -33.03 -5.69
CA SER A 742 21.72 -33.73 -6.20
C SER A 742 20.59 -33.86 -5.18
N HIS A 743 20.89 -33.78 -3.87
CA HIS A 743 19.86 -33.80 -2.82
C HIS A 743 19.44 -32.40 -2.35
N LEU A 744 20.37 -31.47 -2.17
CA LEU A 744 20.11 -30.13 -1.63
C LEU A 744 19.81 -29.10 -2.72
N ASN A 745 20.27 -29.28 -3.97
CA ASN A 745 20.18 -28.28 -5.05
C ASN A 745 20.58 -26.88 -4.54
N ALA A 746 21.72 -26.81 -3.85
CA ALA A 746 22.14 -25.65 -3.08
C ALA A 746 22.76 -24.58 -3.98
N MET A 747 23.52 -24.97 -5.00
CA MET A 747 24.17 -24.03 -5.89
C MET A 747 23.19 -23.46 -6.92
N PRO A 748 22.85 -22.16 -6.89
CA PRO A 748 21.93 -21.56 -7.86
C PRO A 748 22.50 -21.73 -9.28
N PRO A 749 21.73 -22.29 -10.24
CA PRO A 749 22.19 -22.52 -11.61
C PRO A 749 22.85 -21.29 -12.24
N LYS A 750 23.80 -21.49 -13.16
CA LYS A 750 24.57 -20.36 -13.76
C LYS A 750 23.70 -19.27 -14.39
N VAL A 751 22.56 -19.65 -15.01
CA VAL A 751 21.55 -18.72 -15.55
C VAL A 751 20.82 -17.94 -14.46
N LEU A 752 20.64 -18.55 -13.29
CA LEU A 752 19.96 -17.98 -12.14
C LEU A 752 20.88 -17.02 -11.37
N CYS A 753 22.18 -17.35 -11.24
CA CYS A 753 23.22 -16.40 -10.84
C CYS A 753 23.15 -15.13 -11.68
N MET A 754 23.05 -15.22 -13.02
CA MET A 754 22.93 -14.04 -13.89
C MET A 754 21.66 -13.21 -13.62
N ARG A 755 20.51 -13.84 -13.33
CA ARG A 755 19.26 -13.14 -12.97
C ARG A 755 19.34 -12.43 -11.63
N LEU A 756 19.96 -13.06 -10.62
CA LEU A 756 20.29 -12.41 -9.35
C LEU A 756 21.25 -11.25 -9.57
N ASP A 757 22.24 -11.41 -10.45
CA ASP A 757 23.15 -10.35 -10.86
C ASP A 757 22.39 -9.20 -11.54
N THR A 758 21.31 -9.43 -12.30
CA THR A 758 20.44 -8.35 -12.81
C THR A 758 19.66 -7.68 -11.68
N LEU A 759 19.00 -8.45 -10.81
CA LEU A 759 18.26 -7.94 -9.64
C LEU A 759 19.14 -7.12 -8.67
N TYR A 760 20.40 -7.52 -8.46
CA TYR A 760 21.33 -6.88 -7.53
C TYR A 760 22.32 -5.89 -8.18
N LYS A 761 22.49 -5.89 -9.51
CA LYS A 761 23.14 -4.76 -10.23
C LYS A 761 22.25 -3.53 -10.29
N THR A 762 20.98 -3.66 -9.93
CA THR A 762 20.16 -2.49 -9.65
C THR A 762 20.81 -1.67 -8.52
N LYS A 763 21.33 -0.49 -8.88
CA LYS A 763 20.94 0.69 -8.10
C LYS A 763 19.41 0.68 -8.04
N PRO A 764 18.78 0.99 -6.89
CA PRO A 764 17.35 0.75 -6.66
C PRO A 764 16.50 1.16 -7.88
N PRO A 765 15.54 0.32 -8.27
CA PRO A 765 15.58 -0.46 -9.51
C PRO A 765 16.07 0.23 -10.80
N GLN A 766 16.96 -0.45 -11.54
CA GLN A 766 17.22 -0.18 -12.96
C GLN A 766 16.75 -1.38 -13.79
N ALA A 767 15.82 -1.16 -14.72
CA ALA A 767 15.23 -2.23 -15.52
C ALA A 767 16.13 -2.65 -16.70
N GLU A 768 16.41 -3.96 -16.82
CA GLU A 768 16.84 -4.59 -18.07
C GLU A 768 15.90 -5.73 -18.47
N ARG A 769 15.67 -5.86 -19.78
CA ARG A 769 14.72 -6.80 -20.41
C ARG A 769 15.38 -8.17 -20.69
N ILE A 770 14.67 -9.03 -21.46
CA ILE A 770 15.09 -10.26 -22.19
C ILE A 770 14.39 -11.54 -21.64
N PRO A 771 13.93 -12.50 -22.50
CA PRO A 771 13.77 -12.51 -23.96
C PRO A 771 12.30 -12.61 -24.44
N ARG A 772 12.05 -12.38 -25.74
CA ARG A 772 10.84 -12.87 -26.42
C ARG A 772 11.04 -14.34 -26.81
N VAL A 773 10.05 -15.21 -26.53
CA VAL A 773 9.93 -16.55 -27.12
C VAL A 773 8.51 -16.76 -27.63
N GLY A 774 8.38 -17.22 -28.87
CA GLY A 774 7.17 -17.90 -29.38
C GLY A 774 5.86 -17.10 -29.40
N ARG A 775 5.63 -16.27 -30.42
CA ARG A 775 4.25 -16.07 -30.92
C ARG A 775 3.73 -17.42 -31.42
N ARG A 776 2.87 -18.09 -30.65
CA ARG A 776 1.92 -19.07 -31.22
C ARG A 776 0.64 -18.33 -31.60
N THR A 777 0.54 -17.99 -32.87
CA THR A 777 -0.69 -17.44 -33.46
C THR A 777 -1.78 -18.51 -33.51
N MET A 778 -2.91 -18.25 -32.86
CA MET A 778 -4.19 -18.91 -33.12
C MET A 778 -5.25 -17.83 -33.28
N ALA A 779 -5.37 -17.30 -34.50
CA ALA A 779 -6.38 -16.32 -34.86
C ALA A 779 -7.36 -16.94 -35.87
N ALA A 780 -8.64 -16.80 -35.56
CA ALA A 780 -9.84 -16.91 -36.41
C ALA A 780 -9.82 -17.78 -37.69
N TYR A 781 -10.78 -18.71 -37.73
CA TYR A 781 -11.41 -19.12 -38.98
C TYR A 781 -12.00 -17.89 -39.70
N THR A 782 -11.53 -17.55 -40.91
CA THR A 782 -12.38 -17.58 -42.12
C THR A 782 -11.63 -17.44 -43.46
N ARG A 783 -12.10 -18.26 -44.40
CA ARG A 783 -11.88 -18.34 -45.87
C ARG A 783 -11.34 -17.10 -46.60
N GLY A 784 -10.39 -17.33 -47.53
CA GLY A 784 -10.16 -16.43 -48.69
C GLY A 784 -8.84 -16.69 -49.44
N ASN A 785 -8.88 -17.31 -50.62
CA ASN A 785 -7.69 -17.49 -51.47
C ASN A 785 -7.43 -16.26 -52.35
N LEU A 786 -6.16 -15.87 -52.53
CA LEU A 786 -5.44 -15.83 -53.83
C LEU A 786 -3.93 -15.53 -53.63
N ARG A 787 -3.13 -15.66 -54.70
CA ARG A 787 -1.66 -15.61 -54.69
C ARG A 787 -1.09 -14.24 -55.11
N GLU A 788 0.07 -13.84 -54.59
CA GLU A 788 1.39 -13.74 -55.29
C GLU A 788 2.50 -13.11 -54.40
N GLN A 789 3.75 -13.00 -54.89
CA GLN A 789 4.97 -12.56 -54.15
C GLN A 789 5.97 -11.82 -55.10
N PRO A 790 7.05 -11.14 -54.61
CA PRO A 790 7.19 -10.29 -53.42
C PRO A 790 7.54 -8.81 -53.85
N PRO A 791 8.79 -8.25 -54.00
CA PRO A 791 10.14 -8.49 -53.45
C PRO A 791 10.83 -7.29 -52.72
N GLN A 792 11.82 -7.62 -51.87
CA GLN A 792 13.09 -6.91 -51.50
C GLN A 792 13.16 -5.41 -51.05
N GLU A 793 13.70 -5.23 -49.83
CA GLU A 793 14.91 -4.45 -49.39
C GLU A 793 15.59 -3.40 -50.31
N PRO A 794 16.33 -2.35 -49.81
CA PRO A 794 17.35 -2.48 -48.72
C PRO A 794 17.77 -1.27 -47.81
N ARG A 795 18.51 -1.58 -46.73
CA ARG A 795 19.69 -0.88 -46.10
C ARG A 795 19.63 0.47 -45.34
N SER A 796 20.60 0.62 -44.44
CA SER A 796 21.01 1.82 -43.66
C SER A 796 22.50 2.15 -43.90
N PRO A 797 23.01 3.34 -43.48
CA PRO A 797 24.25 3.38 -42.66
C PRO A 797 24.34 4.55 -41.61
N PRO A 798 25.34 4.56 -40.68
CA PRO A 798 25.44 5.50 -39.53
C PRO A 798 26.77 6.33 -39.42
N GLY A 799 26.94 7.21 -38.41
CA GLY A 799 28.27 7.74 -38.02
C GLY A 799 28.44 8.84 -36.93
N THR A 800 29.05 8.46 -35.77
CA THR A 800 30.13 9.17 -35.01
C THR A 800 29.88 10.58 -34.34
N PRO A 801 30.85 11.23 -33.62
CA PRO A 801 31.19 10.91 -32.21
C PRO A 801 31.38 12.12 -31.22
N GLY A 802 31.57 11.83 -29.91
CA GLY A 802 31.55 12.79 -28.77
C GLY A 802 32.81 13.64 -28.42
N VAL A 803 32.80 14.26 -27.21
CA VAL A 803 33.84 15.17 -26.64
C VAL A 803 34.01 14.96 -25.10
N THR A 804 35.11 15.45 -24.53
CA THR A 804 35.69 15.10 -23.20
C THR A 804 35.38 16.08 -22.04
N ARG A 805 35.80 15.71 -20.82
CA ARG A 805 35.60 16.36 -19.50
C ARG A 805 36.84 17.12 -19.01
N VAL A 806 36.67 18.10 -18.12
CA VAL A 806 37.72 18.77 -17.34
C VAL A 806 37.27 18.91 -15.87
N ASP A 807 38.17 18.69 -14.91
CA ASP A 807 37.93 18.83 -13.46
C ASP A 807 38.83 19.93 -12.84
N ILE A 808 38.40 20.56 -11.73
CA ILE A 808 39.17 21.56 -10.95
C ILE A 808 38.94 21.30 -9.44
N GLU A 809 39.98 21.48 -8.61
CA GLU A 809 40.01 21.15 -7.17
C GLU A 809 40.39 22.37 -6.29
N LEU A 810 40.51 22.17 -4.95
CA LEU A 810 40.91 23.07 -3.82
C LEU A 810 39.74 23.53 -2.88
N PRO A 811 40.00 23.87 -1.59
CA PRO A 811 40.71 23.09 -0.57
C PRO A 811 39.97 23.02 0.82
N LEU A 812 40.49 22.24 1.78
CA LEU A 812 39.85 21.88 3.06
C LEU A 812 40.22 22.75 4.30
N PRO A 813 39.29 22.96 5.27
CA PRO A 813 39.58 23.21 6.68
C PRO A 813 39.49 21.94 7.56
N ARG A 814 39.88 22.02 8.86
CA ARG A 814 40.32 20.85 9.66
C ARG A 814 39.29 20.24 10.64
N LYS A 815 39.48 18.92 10.85
CA LYS A 815 38.66 17.93 11.59
C LYS A 815 38.39 18.25 13.08
N LYS A 816 37.17 17.95 13.55
CA LYS A 816 36.92 17.24 14.84
C LYS A 816 36.88 15.72 14.56
N LYS A 817 37.09 14.86 15.57
CA LYS A 817 37.02 13.39 15.43
C LYS A 817 35.61 12.84 15.75
N PRO A 818 34.95 12.13 14.81
CA PRO A 818 33.97 11.08 15.10
C PRO A 818 34.61 9.69 14.99
N CYS A 819 33.86 8.63 15.30
CA CYS A 819 34.23 7.27 14.91
C CYS A 819 34.40 7.17 13.39
N SER A 820 35.37 6.39 12.91
CA SER A 820 35.67 6.25 11.49
C SER A 820 34.56 5.47 10.76
N PRO A 821 33.80 6.08 9.84
CA PRO A 821 32.97 5.30 8.94
C PRO A 821 33.90 4.58 7.95
N THR A 822 33.90 3.25 7.99
CA THR A 822 34.42 2.46 6.86
C THR A 822 33.53 2.79 5.66
N SER A 823 34.09 3.51 4.68
CA SER A 823 33.39 3.81 3.43
C SER A 823 32.83 2.52 2.83
N PRO A 824 31.54 2.45 2.44
CA PRO A 824 31.00 1.28 1.78
C PRO A 824 31.69 1.12 0.43
N THR A 825 32.71 0.25 0.38
CA THR A 825 33.37 -0.15 -0.85
C THR A 825 32.31 -0.73 -1.77
N SER A 826 32.09 -0.09 -2.92
CA SER A 826 31.10 -0.53 -3.90
C SER A 826 31.24 -2.04 -4.15
N PRO A 827 30.17 -2.85 -4.02
CA PRO A 827 30.27 -4.29 -4.16
C PRO A 827 30.93 -4.67 -5.49
N LYS A 828 32.12 -5.31 -5.40
CA LYS A 828 32.78 -5.86 -6.59
C LYS A 828 31.91 -6.98 -7.14
N ARG A 829 31.76 -7.04 -8.47
CA ARG A 829 30.87 -7.99 -9.16
C ARG A 829 31.20 -9.44 -8.78
N GLY A 830 30.16 -10.22 -8.47
CA GLY A 830 30.21 -11.69 -8.50
C GLY A 830 30.40 -12.43 -7.18
N VAL A 831 29.39 -12.43 -6.32
CA VAL A 831 29.07 -13.58 -5.44
C VAL A 831 27.56 -13.64 -5.24
N HIS A 832 26.91 -14.75 -5.66
CA HIS A 832 25.46 -14.97 -5.51
C HIS A 832 25.11 -15.81 -4.28
N TYR A 833 26.12 -16.13 -3.49
CA TYR A 833 26.05 -16.94 -2.30
C TYR A 833 27.32 -16.74 -1.47
N HIS A 834 27.23 -17.05 -0.19
CA HIS A 834 28.40 -17.17 0.68
C HIS A 834 28.62 -18.63 1.00
N GLN A 835 29.81 -19.15 0.67
CA GLN A 835 30.27 -20.38 1.29
C GLN A 835 30.68 -20.07 2.73
N PHE A 836 30.50 -21.05 3.62
CA PHE A 836 31.01 -21.01 4.99
C PHE A 836 31.60 -22.36 5.37
N SER A 837 32.59 -22.32 6.25
CA SER A 837 32.92 -23.43 7.12
C SER A 837 32.28 -23.21 8.49
N GLY A 838 32.26 -24.24 9.32
CA GLY A 838 31.85 -24.14 10.70
C GLY A 838 32.31 -25.35 11.50
N SER A 839 32.22 -25.25 12.82
CA SER A 839 32.53 -26.32 13.74
C SER A 839 31.62 -26.24 14.96
N GLY A 840 31.51 -27.34 15.69
CA GLY A 840 30.63 -27.41 16.84
C GLY A 840 30.80 -28.70 17.62
N ASN A 841 29.94 -28.88 18.61
CA ASN A 841 29.87 -30.08 19.43
C ASN A 841 28.40 -30.45 19.60
N ASP A 842 28.12 -31.74 19.45
CA ASP A 842 26.96 -32.43 20.02
C ASP A 842 27.49 -33.49 21.01
N ALA A 843 27.14 -34.77 20.86
CA ALA A 843 27.80 -35.87 21.56
C ALA A 843 29.29 -36.02 21.16
N GLU A 844 29.67 -35.57 19.96
CA GLU A 844 31.07 -35.49 19.53
C GLU A 844 31.38 -34.19 18.75
N PRO A 845 32.68 -33.81 18.60
CA PRO A 845 33.06 -32.64 17.81
C PRO A 845 32.78 -32.85 16.32
N PHE A 846 32.11 -31.88 15.70
CA PHE A 846 31.73 -31.94 14.29
C PHE A 846 32.20 -30.69 13.53
N HIS A 847 32.38 -30.86 12.23
CA HIS A 847 32.62 -29.80 11.26
C HIS A 847 31.41 -29.63 10.36
N CYS A 848 31.26 -28.45 9.77
CA CYS A 848 30.35 -28.26 8.66
C CYS A 848 30.94 -27.41 7.54
N SER A 849 30.45 -27.65 6.33
CA SER A 849 30.73 -26.86 5.14
C SER A 849 29.39 -26.56 4.47
N GLY A 850 29.14 -25.31 4.12
CA GLY A 850 27.80 -24.89 3.70
C GLY A 850 27.76 -23.72 2.74
N ILE A 851 26.54 -23.43 2.28
CA ILE A 851 26.22 -22.34 1.36
C ILE A 851 25.00 -21.57 1.88
N LEU A 852 25.09 -20.24 1.86
CA LEU A 852 24.07 -19.29 2.31
C LEU A 852 23.66 -18.37 1.15
N HIS A 853 22.35 -18.22 0.94
CA HIS A 853 21.75 -17.43 -0.14
C HIS A 853 20.74 -16.43 0.43
N PRO A 854 20.82 -15.12 0.13
CA PRO A 854 19.73 -14.21 0.44
C PRO A 854 18.49 -14.58 -0.40
N LEU A 855 17.31 -14.59 0.24
CA LEU A 855 16.02 -14.77 -0.42
C LEU A 855 15.36 -13.42 -0.69
N PRO A 856 14.40 -13.32 -1.64
CA PRO A 856 13.52 -12.16 -1.76
C PRO A 856 12.73 -11.88 -0.48
N PRO A 857 12.17 -10.66 -0.30
CA PRO A 857 11.24 -10.39 0.79
C PRO A 857 10.02 -11.32 0.69
N GLN A 858 9.63 -11.94 1.81
CA GLN A 858 8.40 -12.75 1.90
C GLN A 858 7.33 -11.87 2.58
N GLU A 859 6.15 -11.72 1.95
CA GLU A 859 5.07 -10.83 2.40
C GLU A 859 5.52 -9.39 2.77
N GLY A 860 6.49 -8.87 2.00
CA GLY A 860 7.08 -7.54 2.19
C GLY A 860 8.18 -7.44 3.25
N ILE A 861 8.45 -8.50 4.03
CA ILE A 861 9.49 -8.52 5.07
C ILE A 861 10.83 -8.94 4.46
N PRO A 862 11.89 -8.12 4.51
CA PRO A 862 13.21 -8.43 3.93
C PRO A 862 14.12 -9.19 4.90
N GLY A 863 15.26 -9.68 4.38
CA GLY A 863 16.35 -10.22 5.21
C GLY A 863 16.26 -11.71 5.54
N TRP A 864 15.53 -12.48 4.74
CA TRP A 864 15.47 -13.94 4.76
C TRP A 864 16.67 -14.57 4.04
N HIS A 865 17.08 -15.78 4.44
CA HIS A 865 18.11 -16.56 3.73
C HIS A 865 17.74 -18.04 3.62
N ARG A 866 18.16 -18.71 2.54
CA ARG A 866 18.25 -20.17 2.46
C ARG A 866 19.66 -20.57 2.89
N ILE A 867 19.74 -21.58 3.75
CA ILE A 867 20.99 -22.16 4.24
C ILE A 867 21.00 -23.66 3.91
N SER A 868 22.13 -24.14 3.41
CA SER A 868 22.37 -25.55 3.15
C SER A 868 23.74 -25.92 3.69
N MET A 869 23.85 -27.03 4.43
CA MET A 869 25.14 -27.45 5.00
C MET A 869 25.31 -28.97 4.99
N MET A 870 26.56 -29.38 4.75
CA MET A 870 27.06 -30.71 5.03
C MET A 870 27.66 -30.69 6.44
N LYS A 871 27.08 -31.46 7.37
CA LYS A 871 27.65 -31.78 8.68
C LYS A 871 28.45 -33.07 8.55
N TYR A 872 29.65 -33.12 9.12
CA TYR A 872 30.52 -34.30 9.09
C TYR A 872 31.42 -34.32 10.33
N PHE A 873 31.79 -35.52 10.74
CA PHE A 873 32.67 -35.75 11.89
C PHE A 873 34.10 -36.06 11.40
N ASP A 874 35.11 -35.82 12.25
CA ASP A 874 36.47 -36.25 11.94
C ASP A 874 36.54 -37.78 11.86
N PRO A 875 37.37 -38.38 10.97
CA PRO A 875 37.56 -39.82 10.97
C PRO A 875 38.10 -40.27 12.32
N LEU A 876 37.40 -41.21 12.98
CA LEU A 876 37.82 -41.78 14.26
C LEU A 876 39.30 -42.17 14.20
N ALA A 877 40.13 -41.46 14.97
CA ALA A 877 41.55 -41.75 15.05
C ALA A 877 41.73 -43.21 15.46
N GLN A 878 42.38 -44.02 14.62
CA GLN A 878 42.63 -45.41 14.98
C GLN A 878 43.46 -45.43 16.27
N PRO A 879 43.07 -46.24 17.28
CA PRO A 879 43.70 -46.16 18.59
C PRO A 879 45.11 -46.75 18.56
N ASP A 880 46.11 -45.88 18.33
CA ASP A 880 47.56 -46.15 18.40
C ASP A 880 48.06 -46.46 19.83
N SER A 881 47.30 -47.25 20.59
CA SER A 881 47.69 -47.74 21.92
C SER A 881 46.86 -48.95 22.41
N MET A 882 46.92 -50.07 21.69
CA MET A 882 46.57 -51.40 22.24
C MET A 882 47.77 -52.35 22.13
N PRO A 883 48.47 -52.69 23.24
CA PRO A 883 49.54 -53.67 23.21
C PRO A 883 48.99 -55.08 22.97
N PRO A 884 49.72 -55.98 22.28
CA PRO A 884 49.20 -57.29 21.92
C PRO A 884 49.06 -58.19 23.16
N GLN A 885 47.81 -58.44 23.59
CA GLN A 885 47.50 -59.48 24.57
C GLN A 885 46.81 -60.68 23.92
N SER A 886 47.29 -61.85 24.33
CA SER A 886 46.88 -63.16 23.82
C SER A 886 45.74 -63.77 24.64
N GLY A 887 44.81 -64.47 23.98
CA GLY A 887 44.22 -65.68 24.56
C GLY A 887 42.69 -65.80 24.58
N THR A 888 42.20 -66.76 23.79
CA THR A 888 41.12 -67.72 24.14
C THR A 888 39.70 -67.24 24.52
N THR A 889 38.72 -67.78 23.76
CA THR A 889 37.28 -67.97 24.09
C THR A 889 36.43 -66.70 24.23
N TRP A 890 35.16 -66.65 23.82
CA TRP A 890 34.11 -67.69 23.76
C TRP A 890 33.39 -67.83 22.39
N ALA A 891 32.48 -68.80 22.28
CA ALA A 891 31.58 -69.06 21.15
C ALA A 891 30.26 -69.72 21.68
N PRO A 892 29.28 -70.12 20.84
CA PRO A 892 28.35 -69.21 20.16
C PRO A 892 26.85 -69.60 20.31
N PHE A 893 25.93 -68.72 19.91
CA PHE A 893 24.52 -69.04 19.59
C PHE A 893 24.18 -68.34 18.25
N GLN A 894 24.02 -69.06 17.13
CA GLN A 894 22.85 -69.86 16.70
C GLN A 894 21.70 -69.02 16.12
N SER A 895 21.72 -68.85 14.79
CA SER A 895 20.62 -68.33 13.95
C SER A 895 19.67 -69.46 13.50
N PRO A 896 18.42 -69.12 13.16
CA PRO A 896 17.82 -69.66 11.93
C PRO A 896 16.89 -68.65 11.20
N PRO A 897 16.44 -68.93 9.97
CA PRO A 897 17.20 -69.37 8.80
C PRO A 897 17.10 -68.35 7.63
N SER A 898 17.86 -68.56 6.56
CA SER A 898 17.92 -67.69 5.38
C SER A 898 16.90 -68.03 4.30
N GLU A 899 16.47 -67.03 3.51
CA GLU A 899 16.31 -67.19 2.06
C GLU A 899 16.46 -65.85 1.31
N GLY A 900 17.17 -65.85 0.17
CA GLY A 900 17.22 -64.77 -0.81
C GLY A 900 18.04 -63.50 -0.49
N ASP A 901 19.36 -63.50 -0.74
CA ASP A 901 19.96 -62.73 -1.85
C ASP A 901 21.50 -62.90 -1.94
N ALA A 902 22.11 -62.38 -3.02
CA ALA A 902 23.48 -62.71 -3.44
C ALA A 902 24.60 -61.89 -2.76
N PRO A 903 25.80 -62.48 -2.52
CA PRO A 903 26.88 -61.81 -1.81
C PRO A 903 27.70 -60.86 -2.69
N TYR A 904 27.88 -59.62 -2.22
CA TYR A 904 28.88 -58.68 -2.73
C TYR A 904 30.29 -59.05 -2.24
N VAL A 905 31.32 -58.87 -3.07
CA VAL A 905 32.70 -59.33 -2.79
C VAL A 905 33.57 -58.16 -2.29
N PRO A 906 34.17 -58.24 -1.09
CA PRO A 906 35.10 -57.23 -0.60
C PRO A 906 36.49 -57.39 -1.24
N TYR A 907 36.99 -56.32 -1.87
CA TYR A 907 38.35 -56.28 -2.41
C TYR A 907 39.35 -55.77 -1.34
N LYS A 908 40.57 -56.33 -1.31
CA LYS A 908 41.64 -55.92 -0.37
C LYS A 908 42.58 -54.87 -0.99
N PRO A 909 43.23 -54.01 -0.18
CA PRO A 909 44.06 -52.91 -0.68
C PRO A 909 45.44 -53.41 -1.17
N ALA A 910 46.07 -52.58 -1.99
CA ALA A 910 47.48 -52.70 -2.38
C ALA A 910 48.09 -51.29 -2.50
N GLY A 911 49.36 -51.16 -2.10
CA GLY A 911 50.10 -49.89 -2.11
C GLY A 911 49.98 -49.10 -0.81
N ALA A 912 51.09 -49.04 -0.08
CA ALA A 912 51.35 -47.99 0.90
C ALA A 912 52.54 -47.19 0.38
N ASP A 913 52.41 -45.87 0.35
CA ASP A 913 53.50 -44.91 0.15
C ASP A 913 53.26 -43.76 1.13
N ASP A 914 54.30 -43.39 1.89
CA ASP A 914 54.20 -42.37 2.94
C ASP A 914 54.22 -40.95 2.36
N ASN A 915 53.08 -40.25 2.35
CA ASN A 915 53.08 -38.79 2.19
C ASN A 915 51.92 -38.11 2.95
N LEU A 916 52.18 -37.72 4.21
CA LEU A 916 51.18 -37.21 5.16
C LEU A 916 50.70 -35.76 4.87
N SER A 917 50.72 -35.31 3.61
CA SER A 917 50.45 -33.93 3.20
C SER A 917 49.41 -33.76 2.08
N ASP A 918 49.04 -34.82 1.36
CA ASP A 918 48.14 -34.72 0.19
C ASP A 918 46.66 -35.02 0.48
N MET A 919 46.31 -35.37 1.72
CA MET A 919 44.96 -35.83 2.12
C MET A 919 43.86 -34.74 2.16
N TYR A 920 44.06 -33.63 1.44
CA TYR A 920 43.05 -32.57 1.23
C TYR A 920 42.77 -32.26 -0.25
N GLN A 921 43.28 -33.05 -1.20
CA GLN A 921 42.73 -33.06 -2.56
C GLN A 921 41.47 -33.93 -2.60
N VAL A 922 40.32 -33.28 -2.46
CA VAL A 922 38.99 -33.91 -2.64
C VAL A 922 38.83 -34.27 -4.12
N ASP A 923 39.16 -35.51 -4.45
CA ASP A 923 39.00 -36.06 -5.80
C ASP A 923 37.51 -36.06 -6.22
N ASP A 924 37.26 -36.19 -7.53
CA ASP A 924 35.91 -36.05 -8.09
C ASP A 924 34.90 -37.11 -7.57
N ASP A 925 35.40 -38.22 -7.01
CA ASP A 925 34.65 -39.33 -6.40
C ASP A 925 35.02 -39.56 -4.91
N ALA A 926 35.33 -38.49 -4.17
CA ALA A 926 35.64 -38.57 -2.74
C ALA A 926 34.53 -39.29 -1.95
N GLN A 927 34.89 -40.33 -1.19
CA GLN A 927 33.94 -41.21 -0.50
C GLN A 927 33.15 -40.46 0.58
N VAL A 928 31.88 -40.20 0.31
CA VAL A 928 30.93 -39.78 1.36
C VAL A 928 30.69 -40.98 2.27
N ASN A 929 31.11 -40.84 3.53
CA ASN A 929 31.02 -41.90 4.53
C ASN A 929 29.69 -41.82 5.32
N ALA A 930 29.44 -42.79 6.19
CA ALA A 930 28.22 -42.87 6.99
C ALA A 930 28.08 -41.77 8.08
N GLY A 931 29.09 -40.94 8.30
CA GLY A 931 29.07 -39.80 9.23
C GLY A 931 28.71 -38.46 8.58
N CYS A 932 28.45 -38.43 7.28
CA CYS A 932 28.11 -37.21 6.53
C CYS A 932 26.59 -37.02 6.44
N TRP A 933 26.10 -35.82 6.80
CA TRP A 933 24.67 -35.49 6.88
C TRP A 933 24.34 -34.20 6.12
N ALA A 934 23.25 -34.20 5.35
CA ALA A 934 22.77 -33.06 4.56
C ALA A 934 21.70 -32.28 5.33
N TYR A 935 21.82 -30.95 5.39
CA TYR A 935 20.88 -30.05 6.06
C TYR A 935 20.39 -28.98 5.08
N GLU A 936 19.07 -28.76 5.05
CA GLU A 936 18.40 -27.66 4.36
C GLU A 936 17.57 -26.84 5.36
N GLY A 937 17.67 -25.51 5.31
CA GLY A 937 16.88 -24.64 6.19
C GLY A 937 16.67 -23.23 5.68
N VAL A 938 15.86 -22.48 6.44
CA VAL A 938 15.63 -21.04 6.26
C VAL A 938 16.12 -20.30 7.50
N VAL A 939 16.89 -19.23 7.28
CA VAL A 939 17.24 -18.25 8.30
C VAL A 939 16.16 -17.16 8.30
N LEU A 940 15.59 -16.90 9.48
CA LEU A 940 14.53 -15.91 9.67
C LEU A 940 15.10 -14.48 9.66
N PRO A 941 14.27 -13.46 9.35
CA PRO A 941 14.68 -12.06 9.26
C PRO A 941 15.53 -11.57 10.43
N GLY A 942 16.67 -10.98 10.10
CA GLY A 942 17.64 -10.44 11.05
C GLY A 942 18.60 -11.48 11.63
N GLY A 943 18.62 -12.72 11.11
CA GLY A 943 19.72 -13.66 11.35
C GLY A 943 19.75 -14.31 12.73
N MET A 944 18.63 -14.32 13.47
CA MET A 944 18.59 -14.77 14.87
C MET A 944 18.07 -16.19 15.10
N ILE A 945 17.37 -16.78 14.14
CA ILE A 945 16.86 -18.15 14.19
C ILE A 945 17.02 -18.75 12.79
N MET A 946 17.44 -20.01 12.72
CA MET A 946 17.36 -20.84 11.51
C MET A 946 16.71 -22.17 11.84
N LEU A 947 15.85 -22.66 10.94
CA LEU A 947 15.11 -23.91 11.14
C LEU A 947 14.87 -24.60 9.80
N GLY A 948 14.76 -25.93 9.82
CA GLY A 948 14.76 -26.74 8.61
C GLY A 948 14.69 -28.23 8.87
N ARG A 949 15.22 -29.02 7.93
CA ARG A 949 15.35 -30.48 8.00
C ARG A 949 16.78 -30.93 7.69
N TRP A 950 17.17 -32.05 8.27
CA TRP A 950 18.38 -32.80 7.93
C TRP A 950 18.01 -34.18 7.37
N TRP A 951 18.89 -34.80 6.59
CA TRP A 951 18.77 -36.18 6.11
C TRP A 951 20.11 -36.81 5.73
N SER A 952 20.14 -38.15 5.60
CA SER A 952 21.30 -38.87 5.05
C SER A 952 21.42 -38.66 3.52
N PRO A 953 22.60 -38.27 3.00
CA PRO A 953 22.90 -38.22 1.57
C PRO A 953 23.27 -39.61 1.00
N MET A 954 23.30 -40.66 1.83
CA MET A 954 23.68 -42.03 1.46
C MET A 954 22.47 -42.97 1.34
N ASP A 955 21.24 -42.45 1.38
CA ASP A 955 20.02 -43.23 1.17
C ASP A 955 19.75 -43.45 -0.33
N ASP A 956 20.34 -44.51 -0.86
CA ASP A 956 20.25 -44.94 -2.26
C ASP A 956 18.82 -45.34 -2.68
N THR A 957 17.91 -45.62 -1.73
CA THR A 957 16.52 -45.93 -2.05
C THR A 957 15.71 -44.69 -2.45
N GLY A 958 16.27 -43.48 -2.27
CA GLY A 958 15.60 -42.21 -2.57
C GLY A 958 14.41 -41.87 -1.66
N LEU A 959 14.12 -42.70 -0.65
CA LEU A 959 12.97 -42.54 0.26
C LEU A 959 13.28 -41.60 1.43
N LYS A 960 14.51 -41.10 1.52
CA LYS A 960 15.03 -40.16 2.53
C LYS A 960 14.65 -40.63 3.95
N ARG A 961 15.12 -41.84 4.30
CA ARG A 961 14.72 -42.65 5.46
C ARG A 961 15.39 -42.30 6.78
N CYS A 962 16.56 -41.67 6.73
CA CYS A 962 17.17 -41.09 7.91
C CYS A 962 17.02 -39.58 7.78
N MET A 963 16.04 -38.98 8.47
CA MET A 963 15.76 -37.55 8.42
C MET A 963 15.02 -37.05 9.67
N GLY A 964 14.96 -35.72 9.81
CA GLY A 964 14.11 -35.06 10.80
C GLY A 964 14.27 -33.54 10.79
N PRO A 965 13.60 -32.83 11.69
CA PRO A 965 13.69 -31.37 11.79
C PRO A 965 14.93 -30.93 12.58
N PHE A 966 15.35 -29.67 12.38
CA PHE A 966 16.32 -28.98 13.24
C PHE A 966 15.92 -27.53 13.52
N ILE A 967 16.42 -26.98 14.62
CA ILE A 967 16.38 -25.54 14.94
C ILE A 967 17.68 -25.09 15.61
N PHE A 968 18.17 -23.92 15.21
CA PHE A 968 19.22 -23.19 15.91
C PHE A 968 18.80 -21.73 16.09
N TRP A 969 19.30 -21.09 17.15
CA TRP A 969 19.18 -19.65 17.37
C TRP A 969 20.55 -19.05 17.66
N ASN A 970 20.73 -17.80 17.24
CA ASN A 970 21.97 -17.07 17.39
C ASN A 970 22.09 -16.55 18.83
N VAL A 971 23.23 -16.85 19.46
CA VAL A 971 23.55 -16.43 20.82
C VAL A 971 24.70 -15.43 20.80
N ASP A 972 24.75 -14.56 21.80
CA ASP A 972 25.96 -13.78 22.05
C ASP A 972 27.05 -14.73 22.55
N LYS A 973 28.32 -14.44 22.24
CA LYS A 973 29.44 -15.17 22.84
C LYS A 973 29.43 -14.94 24.35
N ASP A 974 29.57 -15.98 25.16
CA ASP A 974 29.83 -15.81 26.60
C ASP A 974 31.16 -15.01 26.78
N GLU A 975 31.12 -13.96 27.60
CA GLU A 975 32.28 -13.17 28.05
C GLU A 975 33.01 -13.84 29.23
#